data_AF-A0A813HTV0-F1
#
_entry.id   AF-A0A813HTV0-F1
#
_cell.length_a   1.000
_cell.length_b   1.000
_cell.length_c   1.000
_cell.angle_alpha   90.00
_cell.angle_beta   90.00
_cell.angle_gamma   90.00
#
_symmetry.space_group_name_H-M   'P 1'
#
loop_
_entity.id
_entity.type
_entity.pdbx_description
1 polymer ?
#
loop_
_entity_poly.entity_id
_entity_poly.type
_entity_poly.pdbx_seq_one_letter_code
_entity_poly.pdbx_strand_id
1 'polypeptide(L)'
;MQYLIAGARASVGMTSGRYMFEVKIIETLSPAEVLPVTGRAPHPRNLVRLGFSTAGSPLVLGDSEEGVYFDSDGWFGAGRVKQRAGKSLQRDQVIAVVLNMDSSSPNANTVSLFVDGARLSKPQKLPECLHGKTLFPHIAFRNVSVQVNMGASALKELPFKCRMLQAAAAADVVAAEQQKGEFQVVMPVGFPDEGTFDWLDDFLKKNPGYVELSDRKLQEWAASSGLQRPRTTAGASNDKPSFNYGLPSMDDLSVQRVVSTMAAIQPRNYVIMEVKSNLMAEERAAVLKRFSAPHFKKVACVVMGEPKADYKKKVLATILKLKQDRTTAEWRMKKAEIARKQAAAKKAKELVEMRKKAEEQRKKMAEEAKLKKEEEEKVKKAEAAAAKKAEGGDEAKEDTPATAEAEAAPEKAAAVAEEKKEPEAAVAEETKVEEIVDDLGDEPPVASLDDEEKKRCFMPRVGLGDVAPQVLTKAFASFSIPEKDEGFDDVKFEWQPAAKSKEYLRKWVLETKLSTRLDELQPGEYFKEKVLAFQKQVLEWQAKLKTWKAAGAKKDDKASALDIDSVEDVCDIGGGEPLFGHFDVVDWALLQLRFELHLLQDAWKKDVNDEDRIGIPENQLDFYFNKYFKKALNPKAWDKTSAAELVAMVKDTVVLNDDKVLAAKIDEEVQNFQVFVKLAEENRRERKRRIDAGDETARLKYTAPVIPVATPPVAVKPAAKLAVVPAVPAAVLPVGQLKGGAVQQKGAGKGKPGSMMANLMGSMGGKGGNQMGNQNQMGNQMGNQMGGKGGMMGGMMGGMGSMKGAKGGWGKGMW
;
A
#
# COMPACT_ATOMS: atom_id res chain seq x y z
N MET A 1 -2.33 -13.65 -20.47
CA MET A 1 -3.61 -14.41 -20.37
C MET A 1 -3.47 -15.82 -19.81
N GLN A 2 -2.48 -16.64 -20.18
CA GLN A 2 -2.37 -18.09 -19.86
C GLN A 2 -2.39 -18.53 -18.38
N TYR A 3 -2.45 -17.58 -17.43
CA TYR A 3 -2.60 -17.82 -16.01
C TYR A 3 -4.04 -17.64 -15.51
N LEU A 4 -4.90 -16.98 -16.28
CA LEU A 4 -6.29 -16.69 -15.95
C LEU A 4 -7.23 -17.76 -16.51
N ILE A 5 -8.32 -18.04 -15.79
CA ILE A 5 -9.36 -18.98 -16.20
C ILE A 5 -10.45 -18.23 -16.98
N ALA A 6 -10.74 -18.64 -18.21
CA ALA A 6 -11.92 -18.19 -18.95
C ALA A 6 -13.18 -18.92 -18.48
N GLY A 7 -14.34 -18.27 -18.50
CA GLY A 7 -15.64 -18.87 -18.12
C GLY A 7 -16.68 -18.67 -19.22
N ALA A 8 -17.55 -19.66 -19.40
CA ALA A 8 -18.67 -19.62 -20.34
C ALA A 8 -19.89 -20.36 -19.76
N ARG A 9 -21.05 -19.72 -19.79
CA ARG A 9 -22.32 -20.24 -19.28
C ARG A 9 -23.36 -20.27 -20.40
N ALA A 10 -24.16 -21.34 -20.46
CA ALA A 10 -25.24 -21.45 -21.43
C ALA A 10 -26.36 -20.45 -21.13
N SER A 11 -27.05 -19.98 -22.19
CA SER A 11 -28.22 -19.09 -22.08
C SER A 11 -29.54 -19.83 -21.86
N VAL A 12 -29.50 -21.13 -21.56
CA VAL A 12 -30.67 -21.95 -21.19
C VAL A 12 -30.26 -22.76 -19.97
N GLY A 13 -31.09 -22.70 -18.92
CA GLY A 13 -30.89 -23.41 -17.66
C GLY A 13 -32.05 -24.33 -17.36
N MET A 14 -31.82 -25.31 -16.52
CA MET A 14 -32.79 -26.34 -16.13
C MET A 14 -33.46 -25.96 -14.82
N THR A 15 -34.75 -26.24 -14.69
CA THR A 15 -35.52 -26.13 -13.43
C THR A 15 -35.94 -27.50 -12.88
N SER A 16 -36.10 -28.49 -13.77
CA SER A 16 -36.58 -29.83 -13.41
C SER A 16 -36.08 -30.90 -14.39
N GLY A 17 -36.52 -32.15 -14.23
CA GLY A 17 -36.19 -33.26 -15.12
C GLY A 17 -34.73 -33.76 -15.01
N ARG A 18 -34.30 -34.53 -16.01
CA ARG A 18 -32.96 -35.15 -16.08
C ARG A 18 -32.37 -34.98 -17.46
N TYR A 19 -31.37 -34.11 -17.55
CA TYR A 19 -30.76 -33.72 -18.82
C TYR A 19 -29.23 -33.66 -18.71
N MET A 20 -28.56 -33.68 -19.86
CA MET A 20 -27.11 -33.64 -19.92
C MET A 20 -26.58 -32.74 -21.05
N PHE A 21 -25.33 -32.35 -20.90
CA PHE A 21 -24.51 -31.80 -21.98
C PHE A 21 -23.17 -32.52 -22.00
N GLU A 22 -22.48 -32.48 -23.13
CA GLU A 22 -21.17 -33.11 -23.31
C GLU A 22 -20.08 -32.06 -23.55
N VAL A 23 -18.86 -32.37 -23.11
CA VAL A 23 -17.64 -31.60 -23.42
C VAL A 23 -16.53 -32.55 -23.83
N LYS A 24 -15.90 -32.29 -24.98
CA LYS A 24 -14.66 -32.98 -25.41
C LYS A 24 -13.46 -32.05 -25.24
N ILE A 25 -12.39 -32.54 -24.62
CA ILE A 25 -11.11 -31.82 -24.53
C ILE A 25 -10.33 -32.08 -25.83
N ILE A 26 -10.33 -31.14 -26.77
CA ILE A 26 -9.65 -31.28 -28.08
C ILE A 26 -8.13 -31.18 -27.92
N GLU A 27 -7.68 -30.27 -27.06
CA GLU A 27 -6.30 -29.84 -26.96
C GLU A 27 -5.94 -29.45 -25.54
N THR A 28 -4.70 -29.71 -25.17
CA THR A 28 -4.10 -29.35 -23.89
C THR A 28 -2.79 -28.63 -24.18
N LEU A 29 -2.79 -27.31 -24.07
CA LEU A 29 -1.62 -26.47 -24.31
C LEU A 29 -0.72 -26.50 -23.07
N SER A 30 0.58 -26.72 -23.24
CA SER A 30 1.57 -26.63 -22.16
C SER A 30 2.52 -25.46 -22.45
N PRO A 31 2.10 -24.20 -22.24
CA PRO A 31 2.93 -23.05 -22.57
C PRO A 31 4.16 -23.01 -21.66
N ALA A 32 5.34 -22.97 -22.29
CA ALA A 32 6.62 -22.81 -21.61
C ALA A 32 7.04 -21.33 -21.60
N GLU A 33 7.38 -20.79 -20.44
CA GLU A 33 8.05 -19.49 -20.31
C GLU A 33 9.53 -19.67 -19.96
N VAL A 34 10.37 -18.82 -20.56
CA VAL A 34 11.79 -18.69 -20.16
C VAL A 34 11.84 -17.76 -18.95
N LEU A 35 11.68 -18.35 -17.76
CA LEU A 35 11.59 -17.60 -16.51
C LEU A 35 12.93 -16.94 -16.10
N PRO A 36 12.92 -15.69 -15.60
CA PRO A 36 14.06 -15.11 -14.92
C PRO A 36 14.47 -15.92 -13.68
N VAL A 37 15.78 -15.99 -13.41
CA VAL A 37 16.40 -16.92 -12.44
C VAL A 37 15.98 -16.68 -10.96
N THR A 38 15.38 -15.53 -10.64
CA THR A 38 15.21 -15.02 -9.27
C THR A 38 13.89 -15.39 -8.58
N GLY A 39 12.98 -16.16 -9.20
CA GLY A 39 11.72 -16.54 -8.56
C GLY A 39 11.05 -17.79 -9.13
N ARG A 40 10.40 -18.58 -8.26
CA ARG A 40 9.46 -19.64 -8.67
C ARG A 40 8.14 -19.00 -9.11
N ALA A 41 8.07 -18.54 -10.36
CA ALA A 41 6.80 -18.17 -10.97
C ALA A 41 5.83 -19.37 -10.94
N PRO A 42 4.53 -19.16 -10.65
CA PRO A 42 3.56 -20.25 -10.59
C PRO A 42 3.45 -20.90 -11.97
N HIS A 43 3.60 -22.23 -12.06
CA HIS A 43 3.49 -22.91 -13.34
C HIS A 43 2.03 -22.88 -13.87
N PRO A 44 1.81 -22.54 -15.15
CA PRO A 44 0.47 -22.42 -15.72
C PRO A 44 -0.19 -23.79 -15.85
N ARG A 45 -0.95 -24.22 -14.83
CA ARG A 45 -1.64 -25.51 -14.83
C ARG A 45 -2.88 -25.50 -15.73
N ASN A 46 -2.97 -26.50 -16.57
CA ASN A 46 -4.11 -26.76 -17.44
C ASN A 46 -5.30 -27.18 -16.57
N LEU A 47 -6.47 -26.62 -16.85
CA LEU A 47 -7.64 -26.78 -15.99
C LEU A 47 -8.92 -26.73 -16.82
N VAL A 48 -9.82 -27.68 -16.55
CA VAL A 48 -11.23 -27.60 -16.92
C VAL A 48 -12.05 -27.71 -15.64
N ARG A 49 -13.11 -26.92 -15.51
CA ARG A 49 -14.21 -27.08 -14.55
C ARG A 49 -15.51 -27.23 -15.32
N LEU A 50 -16.28 -28.27 -15.03
CA LEU A 50 -17.52 -28.63 -15.72
C LEU A 50 -18.65 -28.76 -14.69
N GLY A 51 -19.75 -28.05 -14.88
CA GLY A 51 -20.88 -28.14 -13.96
C GLY A 51 -22.00 -27.19 -14.27
N PHE A 52 -22.62 -26.66 -13.22
CA PHE A 52 -23.82 -25.84 -13.30
C PHE A 52 -23.79 -24.71 -12.28
N SER A 53 -24.38 -23.57 -12.63
CA SER A 53 -24.55 -22.44 -11.71
C SER A 53 -25.84 -21.69 -11.97
N THR A 54 -26.27 -20.87 -11.02
CA THR A 54 -27.43 -19.99 -11.19
C THR A 54 -27.08 -18.79 -12.08
N ALA A 55 -28.09 -17.98 -12.42
CA ALA A 55 -27.90 -16.75 -13.19
C ALA A 55 -27.03 -15.70 -12.44
N GLY A 56 -27.17 -15.60 -11.12
CA GLY A 56 -26.41 -14.66 -10.27
C GLY A 56 -24.98 -15.09 -9.93
N SER A 57 -24.55 -16.29 -10.34
CA SER A 57 -23.19 -16.78 -10.09
C SER A 57 -22.12 -15.93 -10.82
N PRO A 58 -20.86 -15.86 -10.33
CA PRO A 58 -19.76 -15.16 -11.02
C PRO A 58 -19.49 -15.66 -12.45
N LEU A 59 -18.83 -14.84 -13.28
CA LEU A 59 -18.50 -15.16 -14.67
C LEU A 59 -17.57 -16.37 -14.86
N VAL A 60 -16.89 -16.82 -13.80
CA VAL A 60 -15.98 -17.97 -13.81
C VAL A 60 -16.44 -18.99 -12.76
N LEU A 61 -16.76 -20.20 -13.21
CA LEU A 61 -17.11 -21.32 -12.34
C LEU A 61 -15.98 -21.66 -11.36
N GLY A 62 -16.30 -21.77 -10.08
CA GLY A 62 -15.33 -21.92 -8.98
C GLY A 62 -16.03 -21.93 -7.62
N ASP A 63 -15.34 -21.39 -6.61
CA ASP A 63 -15.66 -21.55 -5.17
C ASP A 63 -16.89 -20.74 -4.67
N SER A 64 -17.88 -20.52 -5.53
CA SER A 64 -19.13 -19.83 -5.25
C SER A 64 -20.22 -20.81 -4.79
N GLU A 65 -21.06 -20.38 -3.85
CA GLU A 65 -22.22 -21.16 -3.38
C GLU A 65 -23.37 -21.18 -4.40
N GLU A 66 -23.37 -20.26 -5.37
CA GLU A 66 -24.32 -20.20 -6.49
C GLU A 66 -24.00 -21.20 -7.62
N GLY A 67 -23.23 -22.26 -7.36
CA GLY A 67 -22.91 -23.30 -8.34
C GLY A 67 -22.15 -24.50 -7.80
N VAL A 68 -22.02 -25.52 -8.66
CA VAL A 68 -21.27 -26.75 -8.40
C VAL A 68 -20.47 -27.16 -9.64
N TYR A 69 -19.31 -27.79 -9.45
CA TYR A 69 -18.46 -28.21 -10.56
C TYR A 69 -17.63 -29.46 -10.25
N PHE A 70 -17.24 -30.18 -11.30
CA PHE A 70 -16.15 -31.14 -11.29
C PHE A 70 -14.94 -30.52 -11.99
N ASP A 71 -13.72 -30.72 -11.48
CA ASP A 71 -12.50 -30.30 -12.18
C ASP A 71 -11.74 -31.43 -12.88
N SER A 72 -10.87 -31.03 -13.81
CA SER A 72 -9.97 -31.94 -14.55
C SER A 72 -8.98 -32.68 -13.66
N ASP A 73 -8.75 -32.24 -12.42
CA ASP A 73 -7.93 -32.96 -11.45
C ASP A 73 -8.74 -34.06 -10.73
N GLY A 74 -10.07 -34.12 -10.85
CA GLY A 74 -10.95 -35.16 -10.29
C GLY A 74 -11.58 -34.80 -8.94
N TRP A 75 -11.71 -33.52 -8.61
CA TRP A 75 -12.48 -33.02 -7.47
C TRP A 75 -13.89 -32.62 -7.87
N PHE A 76 -14.82 -32.67 -6.92
CA PHE A 76 -16.10 -31.97 -6.95
C PHE A 76 -16.05 -30.80 -5.98
N GLY A 77 -16.44 -29.61 -6.42
CA GLY A 77 -16.50 -28.38 -5.65
C GLY A 77 -17.92 -27.83 -5.56
N ALA A 78 -18.30 -27.38 -4.36
CA ALA A 78 -19.57 -26.70 -4.07
C ALA A 78 -19.30 -25.62 -3.02
N GLY A 79 -19.40 -24.34 -3.40
CA GLY A 79 -18.86 -23.25 -2.58
C GLY A 79 -17.38 -23.50 -2.24
N ARG A 80 -17.03 -23.36 -0.96
CA ARG A 80 -15.67 -23.63 -0.46
C ARG A 80 -15.38 -25.11 -0.17
N VAL A 81 -16.37 -25.98 -0.23
CA VAL A 81 -16.22 -27.43 0.05
C VAL A 81 -15.72 -28.14 -1.20
N LYS A 82 -14.66 -28.94 -1.05
CA LYS A 82 -14.06 -29.73 -2.14
C LYS A 82 -13.83 -31.16 -1.70
N GLN A 83 -14.34 -32.13 -2.46
CA GLN A 83 -14.23 -33.55 -2.15
C GLN A 83 -13.79 -34.36 -3.37
N ARG A 84 -13.15 -35.51 -3.13
CA ARG A 84 -12.60 -36.35 -4.21
C ARG A 84 -13.73 -37.08 -4.93
N ALA A 85 -13.88 -36.82 -6.22
CA ALA A 85 -15.05 -37.25 -7.00
C ALA A 85 -14.71 -37.86 -8.37
N GLY A 86 -13.45 -38.26 -8.60
CA GLY A 86 -13.06 -38.97 -9.82
C GLY A 86 -11.56 -39.20 -9.99
N LYS A 87 -11.21 -39.70 -11.17
CA LYS A 87 -9.85 -39.64 -11.75
C LYS A 87 -9.71 -38.34 -12.56
N SER A 88 -8.48 -37.95 -12.88
CA SER A 88 -8.22 -36.75 -13.69
C SER A 88 -8.66 -36.93 -15.14
N LEU A 89 -9.30 -35.91 -15.72
CA LEU A 89 -9.79 -35.90 -17.10
C LEU A 89 -8.63 -35.72 -18.09
N GLN A 90 -8.64 -36.45 -19.21
CA GLN A 90 -7.58 -36.44 -20.21
C GLN A 90 -8.03 -35.80 -21.54
N ARG A 91 -7.06 -35.53 -22.41
CA ARG A 91 -7.30 -35.12 -23.80
C ARG A 91 -8.10 -36.20 -24.54
N ASP A 92 -8.88 -35.77 -25.53
CA ASP A 92 -9.69 -36.56 -26.46
C ASP A 92 -10.85 -37.37 -25.87
N GLN A 93 -11.01 -37.38 -24.55
CA GLN A 93 -12.17 -37.96 -23.87
C GLN A 93 -13.43 -37.12 -24.07
N VAL A 94 -14.59 -37.80 -24.18
CA VAL A 94 -15.92 -37.18 -24.15
C VAL A 94 -16.47 -37.24 -22.73
N ILE A 95 -16.72 -36.08 -22.13
CA ILE A 95 -17.27 -35.97 -20.78
C ILE A 95 -18.74 -35.55 -20.83
N ALA A 96 -19.65 -36.43 -20.43
CA ALA A 96 -21.07 -36.08 -20.26
C ALA A 96 -21.34 -35.65 -18.80
N VAL A 97 -21.93 -34.47 -18.64
CA VAL A 97 -22.31 -33.89 -17.35
C VAL A 97 -23.83 -33.94 -17.23
N VAL A 98 -24.33 -34.76 -16.31
CA VAL A 98 -25.76 -35.02 -16.11
C VAL A 98 -26.24 -34.30 -14.86
N LEU A 99 -27.27 -33.47 -14.98
CA LEU A 99 -28.00 -32.87 -13.86
C LEU A 99 -29.37 -33.54 -13.73
N ASN A 100 -29.71 -33.94 -12.51
CA ASN A 100 -30.91 -34.69 -12.18
C ASN A 100 -31.71 -33.98 -11.09
N MET A 101 -32.77 -33.27 -11.48
CA MET A 101 -33.73 -32.57 -10.61
C MET A 101 -35.15 -33.15 -10.75
N ASP A 102 -35.27 -34.26 -11.47
CA ASP A 102 -36.44 -35.14 -11.51
C ASP A 102 -36.72 -35.71 -10.11
N SER A 103 -37.82 -35.27 -9.51
CA SER A 103 -38.28 -35.66 -8.16
C SER A 103 -38.78 -37.10 -8.06
N SER A 104 -39.10 -37.75 -9.19
CA SER A 104 -39.41 -39.19 -9.23
C SER A 104 -38.15 -40.07 -9.16
N SER A 105 -36.96 -39.46 -9.28
CA SER A 105 -35.69 -40.15 -9.29
C SER A 105 -35.20 -40.52 -7.87
N PRO A 106 -34.72 -41.75 -7.63
CA PRO A 106 -34.05 -42.09 -6.37
C PRO A 106 -32.72 -41.35 -6.16
N ASN A 107 -32.23 -40.61 -7.17
CA ASN A 107 -31.06 -39.73 -7.08
C ASN A 107 -31.42 -38.26 -7.38
N ALA A 108 -32.63 -37.82 -7.04
CA ALA A 108 -33.06 -36.42 -7.20
C ALA A 108 -32.08 -35.42 -6.55
N ASN A 109 -32.01 -34.21 -7.12
CA ASN A 109 -31.08 -33.15 -6.76
C ASN A 109 -29.60 -33.60 -6.72
N THR A 110 -29.14 -34.26 -7.79
CA THR A 110 -27.74 -34.66 -7.96
C THR A 110 -27.13 -34.26 -9.30
N VAL A 111 -25.80 -34.13 -9.32
CA VAL A 111 -24.99 -34.04 -10.55
C VAL A 111 -24.12 -35.30 -10.67
N SER A 112 -23.95 -35.80 -11.89
CA SER A 112 -23.10 -36.95 -12.22
C SER A 112 -22.23 -36.65 -13.41
N LEU A 113 -21.01 -37.20 -13.42
CA LEU A 113 -20.07 -37.07 -14.52
C LEU A 113 -19.73 -38.45 -15.10
N PHE A 114 -19.76 -38.55 -16.41
CA PHE A 114 -19.45 -39.74 -17.20
C PHE A 114 -18.32 -39.41 -18.17
N VAL A 115 -17.43 -40.36 -18.43
CA VAL A 115 -16.29 -40.22 -19.33
C VAL A 115 -16.33 -41.38 -20.31
N ASP A 116 -16.38 -41.05 -21.60
CA ASP A 116 -16.48 -42.01 -22.71
C ASP A 116 -17.66 -43.00 -22.58
N GLY A 117 -18.77 -42.52 -22.01
CA GLY A 117 -19.99 -43.29 -21.69
C GLY A 117 -19.99 -43.93 -20.29
N ALA A 118 -18.82 -44.19 -19.71
CA ALA A 118 -18.70 -44.82 -18.39
C ALA A 118 -18.86 -43.82 -17.23
N ARG A 119 -19.57 -44.20 -16.16
CA ARG A 119 -19.76 -43.37 -14.96
C ARG A 119 -18.42 -43.17 -14.22
N LEU A 120 -17.98 -41.93 -14.01
CA LEU A 120 -16.72 -41.65 -13.29
C LEU A 120 -16.87 -41.81 -11.77
N SER A 121 -18.04 -41.47 -11.21
CA SER A 121 -18.27 -41.50 -9.76
C SER A 121 -19.75 -41.59 -9.36
N LYS A 122 -19.98 -41.82 -8.05
CA LYS A 122 -21.32 -41.80 -7.43
C LYS A 122 -21.96 -40.41 -7.62
N PRO A 123 -23.29 -40.30 -7.79
CA PRO A 123 -23.96 -39.00 -7.88
C PRO A 123 -23.60 -38.08 -6.71
N GLN A 124 -23.26 -36.83 -7.01
CA GLN A 124 -22.93 -35.81 -6.02
C GLN A 124 -24.21 -35.01 -5.72
N LYS A 125 -24.59 -34.88 -4.44
CA LYS A 125 -25.77 -34.09 -4.05
C LYS A 125 -25.55 -32.59 -4.30
N LEU A 126 -26.60 -31.91 -4.75
CA LEU A 126 -26.65 -30.44 -4.77
C LEU A 126 -26.77 -29.90 -3.33
N PRO A 127 -26.06 -28.82 -2.98
CA PRO A 127 -26.34 -28.02 -1.79
C PRO A 127 -27.80 -27.55 -1.76
N GLU A 128 -28.38 -27.47 -0.56
CA GLU A 128 -29.79 -27.06 -0.34
C GLU A 128 -30.07 -25.66 -0.89
N CYS A 129 -29.10 -24.75 -0.84
CA CYS A 129 -29.19 -23.40 -1.43
C CYS A 129 -29.30 -23.37 -2.97
N LEU A 130 -29.23 -24.51 -3.66
CA LEU A 130 -29.48 -24.66 -5.10
C LEU A 130 -30.76 -25.45 -5.42
N HIS A 131 -31.48 -25.99 -4.43
CA HIS A 131 -32.71 -26.74 -4.68
C HIS A 131 -33.81 -25.78 -5.15
N GLY A 132 -34.53 -26.14 -6.22
CA GLY A 132 -35.57 -25.28 -6.82
C GLY A 132 -35.06 -24.05 -7.59
N LYS A 133 -33.74 -23.78 -7.62
CA LYS A 133 -33.17 -22.71 -8.45
C LYS A 133 -32.90 -23.19 -9.88
N THR A 134 -33.05 -22.30 -10.86
CA THR A 134 -32.63 -22.56 -12.25
C THR A 134 -31.11 -22.72 -12.34
N LEU A 135 -30.66 -23.86 -12.86
CA LEU A 135 -29.25 -24.22 -13.00
C LEU A 135 -28.82 -24.28 -14.47
N PHE A 136 -27.92 -23.38 -14.85
CA PHE A 136 -27.37 -23.23 -16.20
C PHE A 136 -26.07 -24.01 -16.34
N PRO A 137 -25.87 -24.81 -17.40
CA PRO A 137 -24.57 -25.36 -17.75
C PRO A 137 -23.48 -24.29 -17.75
N HIS A 138 -22.39 -24.55 -17.04
CA HIS A 138 -21.29 -23.62 -16.87
C HIS A 138 -19.99 -24.40 -17.02
N ILE A 139 -19.08 -23.88 -17.84
CA ILE A 139 -17.71 -24.35 -17.98
C ILE A 139 -16.73 -23.24 -17.62
N ALA A 140 -15.58 -23.60 -17.06
CA ALA A 140 -14.46 -22.69 -16.91
C ALA A 140 -13.15 -23.42 -17.24
N PHE A 141 -12.25 -22.77 -17.97
CA PHE A 141 -11.11 -23.45 -18.58
C PHE A 141 -9.86 -22.56 -18.71
N ARG A 142 -8.68 -23.20 -18.73
CA ARG A 142 -7.38 -22.54 -18.92
C ARG A 142 -6.41 -23.47 -19.66
N ASN A 143 -5.76 -22.93 -20.70
CA ASN A 143 -4.75 -23.60 -21.53
C ASN A 143 -5.23 -24.94 -22.15
N VAL A 144 -6.50 -24.98 -22.53
CA VAL A 144 -7.17 -26.14 -23.12
C VAL A 144 -8.21 -25.66 -24.12
N SER A 145 -8.37 -26.38 -25.23
CA SER A 145 -9.40 -26.11 -26.23
C SER A 145 -10.52 -27.14 -26.08
N VAL A 146 -11.75 -26.68 -25.82
CA VAL A 146 -12.89 -27.55 -25.48
C VAL A 146 -14.02 -27.41 -26.52
N GLN A 147 -14.53 -28.56 -26.98
CA GLN A 147 -15.77 -28.64 -27.75
C GLN A 147 -16.92 -28.88 -26.79
N VAL A 148 -17.99 -28.09 -26.88
CA VAL A 148 -19.21 -28.30 -26.08
C VAL A 148 -20.30 -28.82 -27.00
N ASN A 149 -20.80 -30.04 -26.76
CA ASN A 149 -21.98 -30.57 -27.46
C ASN A 149 -23.22 -30.38 -26.58
N MET A 150 -24.09 -29.47 -27.01
CA MET A 150 -25.44 -29.25 -26.48
C MET A 150 -26.52 -29.92 -27.35
N GLY A 151 -26.13 -30.51 -28.48
CA GLY A 151 -27.03 -30.95 -29.54
C GLY A 151 -27.92 -32.12 -29.17
N ALA A 152 -28.96 -32.38 -29.96
CA ALA A 152 -29.98 -33.40 -29.68
C ALA A 152 -29.43 -34.84 -29.51
N SER A 153 -28.27 -35.15 -30.10
CA SER A 153 -27.61 -36.47 -30.04
C SER A 153 -26.33 -36.41 -29.20
N ALA A 154 -26.08 -37.47 -28.43
CA ALA A 154 -24.85 -37.66 -27.68
C ALA A 154 -23.71 -38.18 -28.59
N LEU A 155 -22.48 -37.78 -28.31
CA LEU A 155 -21.24 -38.31 -28.89
C LEU A 155 -20.87 -39.67 -28.29
N LYS A 156 -21.29 -39.94 -27.04
CA LYS A 156 -21.16 -41.25 -26.39
C LYS A 156 -22.46 -41.61 -25.67
N GLU A 157 -22.98 -42.80 -25.96
CA GLU A 157 -24.17 -43.31 -25.27
C GLU A 157 -23.88 -43.58 -23.79
N LEU A 158 -24.86 -43.25 -22.93
CA LEU A 158 -24.83 -43.60 -21.51
C LEU A 158 -25.49 -44.97 -21.28
N PRO A 159 -25.15 -45.69 -20.19
CA PRO A 159 -25.76 -46.97 -19.82
C PRO A 159 -27.25 -46.88 -19.38
N PHE A 160 -27.92 -45.76 -19.66
CA PHE A 160 -29.35 -45.52 -19.47
C PHE A 160 -29.78 -44.38 -20.40
N LYS A 161 -31.07 -44.34 -20.75
CA LYS A 161 -31.63 -43.27 -21.59
C LYS A 161 -31.63 -41.93 -20.84
N CYS A 162 -30.82 -40.99 -21.33
CA CYS A 162 -30.77 -39.59 -20.88
C CYS A 162 -31.05 -38.68 -22.08
N ARG A 163 -31.69 -37.53 -21.87
CA ARG A 163 -31.91 -36.54 -22.95
C ARG A 163 -30.80 -35.48 -22.92
N MET A 164 -30.32 -35.10 -24.10
CA MET A 164 -29.44 -33.93 -24.25
C MET A 164 -30.23 -32.63 -24.03
N LEU A 165 -29.56 -31.54 -23.66
CA LEU A 165 -30.22 -30.29 -23.29
C LEU A 165 -31.01 -29.62 -24.45
N GLN A 166 -30.57 -29.72 -25.71
CA GLN A 166 -31.38 -29.26 -26.85
C GLN A 166 -32.71 -30.04 -27.00
N ALA A 167 -32.77 -31.28 -26.50
CA ALA A 167 -33.95 -32.13 -26.50
C ALA A 167 -34.71 -32.09 -25.15
N ALA A 168 -34.51 -31.03 -24.36
CA ALA A 168 -35.24 -30.83 -23.12
C ALA A 168 -36.70 -30.39 -23.36
N ALA A 169 -37.60 -30.80 -22.46
CA ALA A 169 -38.98 -30.34 -22.50
C ALA A 169 -39.05 -28.86 -22.12
N ALA A 170 -39.85 -28.07 -22.83
CA ALA A 170 -39.94 -26.62 -22.61
C ALA A 170 -40.40 -26.21 -21.20
N ALA A 171 -41.04 -27.12 -20.45
CA ALA A 171 -41.41 -26.91 -19.04
C ALA A 171 -40.26 -27.16 -18.05
N ASP A 172 -39.22 -27.90 -18.45
CA ASP A 172 -38.07 -28.23 -17.60
C ASP A 172 -36.92 -27.20 -17.72
N VAL A 173 -37.04 -26.21 -18.62
CA VAL A 173 -35.97 -25.25 -18.94
C VAL A 173 -36.45 -23.80 -19.01
N VAL A 174 -35.55 -22.89 -18.66
CA VAL A 174 -35.77 -21.43 -18.68
C VAL A 174 -34.61 -20.77 -19.43
N ALA A 175 -34.93 -19.92 -20.40
CA ALA A 175 -33.93 -19.08 -21.07
C ALA A 175 -33.41 -18.00 -20.11
N ALA A 176 -32.10 -17.76 -20.12
CA ALA A 176 -31.52 -16.62 -19.41
C ALA A 176 -31.99 -15.32 -20.07
N GLU A 177 -32.26 -14.31 -19.24
CA GLU A 177 -32.61 -12.97 -19.71
C GLU A 177 -31.41 -12.34 -20.45
N GLN A 178 -31.50 -12.30 -21.78
CA GLN A 178 -30.51 -11.65 -22.61
C GLN A 178 -30.78 -10.15 -22.65
N GLN A 179 -29.81 -9.34 -22.20
CA GLN A 179 -29.80 -7.90 -22.47
C GLN A 179 -29.82 -7.69 -23.99
N LYS A 180 -30.90 -7.08 -24.50
CA LYS A 180 -31.11 -6.75 -25.92
C LYS A 180 -31.39 -5.26 -26.02
N GLY A 181 -30.62 -4.54 -26.84
CA GLY A 181 -30.79 -3.11 -27.09
C GLY A 181 -29.50 -2.31 -26.91
N GLU A 182 -29.64 -1.09 -26.40
CA GLU A 182 -28.55 -0.16 -26.06
C GLU A 182 -27.87 -0.60 -24.75
N PHE A 183 -26.56 -0.86 -24.80
CA PHE A 183 -25.74 -1.19 -23.64
C PHE A 183 -25.11 0.08 -23.05
N GLN A 184 -24.90 0.11 -21.74
CA GLN A 184 -24.35 1.29 -21.05
C GLN A 184 -22.91 1.06 -20.59
N VAL A 185 -22.06 2.07 -20.84
CA VAL A 185 -20.68 2.17 -20.34
C VAL A 185 -20.66 3.30 -19.32
N VAL A 186 -20.68 2.95 -18.04
CA VAL A 186 -20.76 3.90 -16.93
C VAL A 186 -19.37 4.24 -16.41
N MET A 187 -19.09 5.53 -16.23
CA MET A 187 -17.83 6.03 -15.67
C MET A 187 -18.11 6.81 -14.38
N PRO A 188 -17.92 6.21 -13.19
CA PRO A 188 -17.92 6.94 -11.92
C PRO A 188 -16.80 7.97 -11.86
N VAL A 189 -17.16 9.25 -11.88
CA VAL A 189 -16.27 10.37 -11.57
C VAL A 189 -16.54 10.77 -10.12
N GLY A 190 -15.91 10.01 -9.21
CA GLY A 190 -15.99 10.20 -7.78
C GLY A 190 -14.70 10.79 -7.19
N PHE A 191 -14.81 11.46 -6.05
CA PHE A 191 -13.66 12.07 -5.39
C PHE A 191 -12.86 11.01 -4.58
N PRO A 192 -11.51 11.08 -4.52
CA PRO A 192 -10.71 10.06 -3.84
C PRO A 192 -11.04 9.92 -2.36
N ASP A 193 -11.33 8.68 -1.92
CA ASP A 193 -11.63 8.29 -0.54
C ASP A 193 -12.92 8.87 0.06
N GLU A 194 -13.70 9.61 -0.71
CA GLU A 194 -15.03 10.11 -0.33
C GLU A 194 -16.14 9.11 -0.75
N GLY A 195 -15.91 7.81 -0.53
CA GLY A 195 -16.92 6.78 -0.78
C GLY A 195 -17.12 6.40 -2.25
N THR A 196 -16.17 6.69 -3.14
CA THR A 196 -16.26 6.32 -4.57
C THR A 196 -16.44 4.81 -4.78
N PHE A 197 -15.68 3.96 -4.07
CA PHE A 197 -15.87 2.51 -4.11
C PHE A 197 -17.13 2.02 -3.37
N ASP A 198 -17.55 2.69 -2.30
CA ASP A 198 -18.81 2.39 -1.60
C ASP A 198 -20.04 2.62 -2.50
N TRP A 199 -20.01 3.70 -3.30
CA TRP A 199 -21.01 3.97 -4.34
C TRP A 199 -20.99 2.89 -5.42
N LEU A 200 -19.80 2.50 -5.91
CA LEU A 200 -19.66 1.49 -6.96
C LEU A 200 -20.19 0.12 -6.52
N ASP A 201 -19.86 -0.31 -5.31
CA ASP A 201 -20.33 -1.57 -4.75
C ASP A 201 -21.86 -1.57 -4.60
N ASP A 202 -22.48 -0.44 -4.25
CA ASP A 202 -23.95 -0.31 -4.22
C ASP A 202 -24.58 -0.20 -5.61
N PHE A 203 -23.91 0.45 -6.57
CA PHE A 203 -24.33 0.49 -7.97
C PHE A 203 -24.37 -0.93 -8.55
N LEU A 204 -23.34 -1.74 -8.33
CA LEU A 204 -23.26 -3.13 -8.79
C LEU A 204 -24.30 -4.04 -8.10
N LYS A 205 -24.55 -3.87 -6.80
CA LYS A 205 -25.63 -4.61 -6.08
C LYS A 205 -27.01 -4.30 -6.66
N LYS A 206 -27.27 -3.04 -7.03
CA LYS A 206 -28.54 -2.59 -7.62
C LYS A 206 -28.66 -2.97 -9.10
N ASN A 207 -27.54 -3.08 -9.81
CA ASN A 207 -27.47 -3.35 -11.24
C ASN A 207 -26.60 -4.58 -11.54
N PRO A 208 -27.00 -5.80 -11.13
CA PRO A 208 -26.17 -7.02 -11.22
C PRO A 208 -25.84 -7.46 -12.66
N GLY A 209 -26.45 -6.83 -13.66
CA GLY A 209 -26.15 -7.02 -15.08
C GLY A 209 -24.95 -6.22 -15.61
N TYR A 210 -24.24 -5.45 -14.79
CA TYR A 210 -23.04 -4.70 -15.18
C TYR A 210 -21.75 -5.46 -14.84
N VAL A 211 -20.79 -5.40 -15.76
CA VAL A 211 -19.43 -5.92 -15.55
C VAL A 211 -18.50 -4.77 -15.15
N GLU A 212 -17.88 -4.87 -13.98
CA GLU A 212 -16.86 -3.90 -13.56
C GLU A 212 -15.52 -4.16 -14.26
N LEU A 213 -14.99 -3.12 -14.91
CA LEU A 213 -13.65 -3.06 -15.47
C LEU A 213 -12.79 -2.21 -14.54
N SER A 214 -11.93 -2.87 -13.77
CA SER A 214 -11.02 -2.24 -12.81
C SER A 214 -9.85 -3.17 -12.48
N ASP A 215 -8.80 -2.58 -11.93
CA ASP A 215 -7.62 -3.32 -11.49
C ASP A 215 -7.93 -4.22 -10.27
N ARG A 216 -8.79 -3.77 -9.34
CA ARG A 216 -9.26 -4.62 -8.23
C ARG A 216 -9.98 -5.88 -8.72
N LYS A 217 -10.76 -5.80 -9.81
CA LYS A 217 -11.41 -6.98 -10.42
C LYS A 217 -10.45 -7.87 -11.18
N LEU A 218 -9.39 -7.32 -11.80
CA LEU A 218 -8.33 -8.14 -12.37
C LEU A 218 -7.59 -8.95 -11.29
N GLN A 219 -7.40 -8.39 -10.08
CA GLN A 219 -6.83 -9.14 -8.95
C GLN A 219 -7.79 -10.20 -8.36
N GLU A 220 -9.10 -9.94 -8.32
CA GLU A 220 -10.09 -10.97 -7.98
C GLU A 220 -10.07 -12.12 -8.99
N TRP A 221 -9.98 -11.83 -10.29
CA TRP A 221 -9.91 -12.84 -11.34
C TRP A 221 -8.59 -13.64 -11.30
N ALA A 222 -7.46 -12.98 -11.01
CA ALA A 222 -6.19 -13.64 -10.76
C ALA A 222 -6.29 -14.62 -9.57
N ALA A 223 -6.89 -14.17 -8.45
CA ALA A 223 -7.10 -15.00 -7.27
C ALA A 223 -8.05 -16.19 -7.52
N SER A 224 -9.17 -15.99 -8.23
CA SER A 224 -10.09 -17.09 -8.61
C SER A 224 -9.45 -18.08 -9.59
N SER A 225 -8.40 -17.65 -10.30
CA SER A 225 -7.55 -18.46 -11.17
C SER A 225 -6.44 -19.21 -10.42
N GLY A 226 -6.31 -19.00 -9.10
CA GLY A 226 -5.33 -19.68 -8.24
C GLY A 226 -3.97 -19.00 -8.15
N LEU A 227 -3.83 -17.76 -8.64
CA LEU A 227 -2.65 -16.94 -8.35
C LEU A 227 -2.77 -16.40 -6.92
N GLN A 228 -1.69 -16.49 -6.14
CA GLN A 228 -1.63 -15.85 -4.82
C GLN A 228 -1.65 -14.34 -5.00
N ARG A 229 -2.40 -13.61 -4.15
CA ARG A 229 -2.37 -12.14 -4.16
C ARG A 229 -0.96 -11.67 -3.76
N PRO A 230 -0.34 -10.76 -4.52
CA PRO A 230 1.01 -10.29 -4.21
C PRO A 230 1.00 -9.41 -2.97
N ARG A 231 2.18 -9.24 -2.35
CA ARG A 231 2.33 -8.34 -1.20
C ARG A 231 2.16 -6.89 -1.66
N THR A 232 1.34 -6.13 -0.92
CA THR A 232 1.19 -4.68 -1.10
C THR A 232 2.55 -3.98 -1.07
N THR A 233 2.82 -3.19 -2.11
CA THR A 233 4.03 -2.39 -2.29
C THR A 233 3.82 -0.96 -1.80
N ALA A 234 4.91 -0.23 -1.56
CA ALA A 234 4.83 1.23 -1.46
C ALA A 234 4.23 1.81 -2.76
N GLY A 235 3.44 2.87 -2.64
CA GLY A 235 2.73 3.50 -3.77
C GLY A 235 1.47 2.75 -4.25
N ALA A 236 1.09 1.62 -3.65
CA ALA A 236 -0.18 0.95 -3.93
C ALA A 236 -1.38 1.74 -3.38
N SER A 237 -2.54 1.52 -3.98
CA SER A 237 -3.83 2.18 -3.65
C SER A 237 -5.01 1.27 -4.00
N ASN A 238 -6.25 1.66 -3.65
CA ASN A 238 -7.44 0.89 -4.02
C ASN A 238 -7.73 0.98 -5.53
N ASP A 239 -7.41 2.12 -6.15
CA ASP A 239 -7.49 2.34 -7.61
C ASP A 239 -6.40 1.55 -8.35
N LYS A 240 -5.13 1.70 -7.90
CA LYS A 240 -3.96 1.00 -8.46
C LYS A 240 -3.31 0.09 -7.41
N PRO A 241 -3.81 -1.15 -7.23
CA PRO A 241 -3.24 -2.15 -6.33
C PRO A 241 -2.01 -2.84 -6.95
N SER A 242 -1.15 -3.47 -6.13
CA SER A 242 0.13 -4.05 -6.59
C SER A 242 -0.03 -5.27 -7.50
N PHE A 243 0.58 -5.27 -8.70
CA PHE A 243 0.55 -6.38 -9.66
C PHE A 243 1.84 -7.23 -9.72
N ASN A 244 2.68 -7.22 -8.68
CA ASN A 244 3.94 -7.97 -8.65
C ASN A 244 3.72 -9.49 -8.46
N TYR A 245 3.17 -10.16 -9.47
CA TYR A 245 2.94 -11.61 -9.49
C TYR A 245 4.19 -12.39 -9.94
N GLY A 246 5.21 -11.70 -10.46
CA GLY A 246 6.37 -12.32 -11.11
C GLY A 246 6.03 -12.86 -12.51
N LEU A 247 5.01 -12.28 -13.16
CA LEU A 247 4.46 -12.74 -14.43
C LEU A 247 4.41 -11.56 -15.41
N PRO A 248 5.34 -11.43 -16.39
CA PRO A 248 5.53 -10.20 -17.15
C PRO A 248 4.25 -9.55 -17.68
N SER A 249 3.33 -10.34 -18.27
CA SER A 249 2.07 -9.83 -18.84
C SER A 249 0.99 -9.37 -17.83
N MET A 250 1.16 -9.68 -16.53
CA MET A 250 0.35 -9.17 -15.43
C MET A 250 1.03 -7.94 -14.82
N ASP A 251 2.32 -8.07 -14.52
CA ASP A 251 3.15 -7.08 -13.86
C ASP A 251 3.34 -5.80 -14.72
N ASP A 252 3.25 -5.90 -16.05
CA ASP A 252 3.30 -4.78 -17.03
C ASP A 252 1.92 -4.26 -17.49
N LEU A 253 0.83 -4.75 -16.89
CA LEU A 253 -0.57 -4.46 -17.25
C LEU A 253 -0.94 -4.75 -18.73
N SER A 254 -0.18 -5.57 -19.47
CA SER A 254 -0.56 -6.02 -20.82
C SER A 254 -1.90 -6.76 -20.84
N VAL A 255 -2.16 -7.58 -19.81
CA VAL A 255 -3.47 -8.23 -19.63
C VAL A 255 -4.60 -7.20 -19.47
N GLN A 256 -4.38 -6.11 -18.73
CA GLN A 256 -5.39 -5.07 -18.52
C GLN A 256 -5.75 -4.37 -19.85
N ARG A 257 -4.74 -4.08 -20.68
CA ARG A 257 -4.90 -3.53 -22.04
C ARG A 257 -5.68 -4.48 -22.97
N VAL A 258 -5.39 -5.79 -22.92
CA VAL A 258 -6.13 -6.80 -23.70
C VAL A 258 -7.60 -6.89 -23.26
N VAL A 259 -7.86 -6.94 -21.94
CA VAL A 259 -9.23 -7.00 -21.39
C VAL A 259 -10.04 -5.76 -21.79
N SER A 260 -9.45 -4.57 -21.66
CA SER A 260 -10.06 -3.30 -22.09
C SER A 260 -10.40 -3.28 -23.58
N THR A 261 -9.58 -3.90 -24.42
CA THR A 261 -9.78 -3.96 -25.87
C THR A 261 -10.90 -4.94 -26.24
N MET A 262 -10.96 -6.10 -25.58
CA MET A 262 -12.03 -7.08 -25.79
C MET A 262 -13.38 -6.61 -25.27
N ALA A 263 -13.42 -5.83 -24.20
CA ALA A 263 -14.66 -5.27 -23.64
C ALA A 263 -15.39 -4.36 -24.66
N ALA A 264 -14.66 -3.53 -25.41
CA ALA A 264 -15.22 -2.65 -26.43
C ALA A 264 -15.77 -3.36 -27.69
N ILE A 265 -15.68 -4.69 -27.74
CA ILE A 265 -16.24 -5.55 -28.81
C ILE A 265 -17.38 -6.43 -28.28
N GLN A 266 -17.54 -6.52 -26.95
CA GLN A 266 -18.52 -7.38 -26.29
C GLN A 266 -19.79 -6.60 -25.91
N PRO A 267 -20.95 -6.87 -26.53
CA PRO A 267 -22.21 -6.17 -26.21
C PRO A 267 -22.70 -6.53 -24.80
N ARG A 268 -22.32 -5.72 -23.81
CA ARG A 268 -22.59 -5.88 -22.37
C ARG A 268 -22.62 -4.53 -21.67
N ASN A 269 -23.36 -4.43 -20.58
CA ASN A 269 -23.26 -3.28 -19.68
C ASN A 269 -21.93 -3.31 -18.91
N TYR A 270 -21.22 -2.19 -18.88
CA TYR A 270 -19.91 -2.02 -18.26
C TYR A 270 -19.89 -0.85 -17.27
N VAL A 271 -19.10 -0.99 -16.20
CA VAL A 271 -18.71 0.15 -15.35
C VAL A 271 -17.19 0.22 -15.25
N ILE A 272 -16.61 1.34 -15.64
CA ILE A 272 -15.16 1.55 -15.75
C ILE A 272 -14.70 2.33 -14.54
N MET A 273 -14.08 1.64 -13.58
CA MET A 273 -13.60 2.25 -12.34
C MET A 273 -12.09 2.38 -12.38
N GLU A 274 -11.63 3.59 -12.73
CA GLU A 274 -10.31 4.09 -12.38
C GLU A 274 -10.47 5.48 -11.77
N VAL A 275 -10.18 5.64 -10.47
CA VAL A 275 -10.48 6.87 -9.70
C VAL A 275 -9.69 8.06 -10.26
N LYS A 276 -8.37 7.91 -10.39
CA LYS A 276 -7.50 8.96 -10.91
C LYS A 276 -7.81 9.26 -12.38
N SER A 277 -8.02 8.23 -13.21
CA SER A 277 -8.24 8.39 -14.65
C SER A 277 -9.59 9.03 -14.98
N ASN A 278 -10.66 8.67 -14.25
CA ASN A 278 -11.99 9.23 -14.45
C ASN A 278 -12.08 10.71 -14.07
N LEU A 279 -11.18 11.23 -13.23
CA LEU A 279 -11.07 12.67 -12.92
C LEU A 279 -10.32 13.48 -13.99
N MET A 280 -9.66 12.83 -14.95
CA MET A 280 -8.80 13.47 -15.96
C MET A 280 -9.49 13.49 -17.34
N ALA A 281 -9.78 14.67 -17.91
CA ALA A 281 -10.52 14.79 -19.17
C ALA A 281 -9.87 14.05 -20.36
N GLU A 282 -8.54 14.08 -20.47
CA GLU A 282 -7.79 13.36 -21.51
C GLU A 282 -7.98 11.83 -21.40
N GLU A 283 -7.91 11.29 -20.18
CA GLU A 283 -8.05 9.86 -19.92
C GLU A 283 -9.51 9.41 -20.08
N ARG A 284 -10.48 10.26 -19.74
CA ARG A 284 -11.90 10.06 -20.07
C ARG A 284 -12.11 9.99 -21.59
N ALA A 285 -11.62 10.97 -22.35
CA ALA A 285 -11.74 10.99 -23.81
C ALA A 285 -11.10 9.75 -24.47
N ALA A 286 -9.97 9.26 -23.93
CA ALA A 286 -9.33 8.02 -24.40
C ALA A 286 -10.20 6.76 -24.18
N VAL A 287 -10.97 6.72 -23.09
CA VAL A 287 -11.97 5.66 -22.82
C VAL A 287 -13.18 5.79 -23.75
N LEU A 288 -13.73 7.00 -23.92
CA LEU A 288 -14.88 7.26 -24.79
C LEU A 288 -14.60 6.87 -26.25
N LYS A 289 -13.39 7.20 -26.76
CA LYS A 289 -12.92 6.80 -28.08
C LYS A 289 -12.85 5.27 -28.25
N ARG A 290 -12.54 4.54 -27.18
CA ARG A 290 -12.50 3.06 -27.17
C ARG A 290 -13.90 2.45 -27.27
N PHE A 291 -14.88 2.99 -26.56
CA PHE A 291 -16.27 2.53 -26.57
C PHE A 291 -17.15 3.32 -27.57
N SER A 292 -16.65 3.47 -28.80
CA SER A 292 -17.27 4.25 -29.87
C SER A 292 -18.26 3.47 -30.76
N ALA A 293 -18.49 2.18 -30.49
CA ALA A 293 -19.46 1.38 -31.24
C ALA A 293 -20.91 1.80 -30.92
N PRO A 294 -21.83 1.87 -31.91
CA PRO A 294 -23.14 2.51 -31.77
C PRO A 294 -24.15 1.76 -30.88
N HIS A 295 -23.76 0.62 -30.30
CA HIS A 295 -24.55 -0.08 -29.28
C HIS A 295 -24.13 0.27 -27.85
N PHE A 296 -23.15 1.16 -27.64
CA PHE A 296 -22.73 1.66 -26.34
C PHE A 296 -23.16 3.11 -26.11
N LYS A 297 -23.96 3.32 -25.08
CA LYS A 297 -24.25 4.62 -24.45
C LYS A 297 -23.23 4.90 -23.36
N LYS A 298 -22.45 5.96 -23.52
CA LYS A 298 -21.42 6.43 -22.60
C LYS A 298 -22.07 7.36 -21.57
N VAL A 299 -22.02 6.98 -20.29
CA VAL A 299 -22.68 7.69 -19.19
C VAL A 299 -21.66 8.04 -18.10
N ALA A 300 -21.44 9.31 -17.84
CA ALA A 300 -20.72 9.73 -16.64
C ALA A 300 -21.66 9.72 -15.43
N CYS A 301 -21.18 9.24 -14.28
CA CYS A 301 -21.85 9.38 -12.99
C CYS A 301 -20.95 10.17 -12.04
N VAL A 302 -21.28 11.43 -11.77
CA VAL A 302 -20.53 12.32 -10.89
C VAL A 302 -20.97 12.09 -9.44
N VAL A 303 -20.02 11.68 -8.61
CA VAL A 303 -20.22 11.17 -7.24
C VAL A 303 -19.35 12.02 -6.30
N MET A 304 -19.79 13.27 -6.07
CA MET A 304 -18.91 14.33 -5.56
C MET A 304 -19.67 15.38 -4.75
N GLY A 305 -19.04 15.85 -3.67
CA GLY A 305 -19.66 16.72 -2.67
C GLY A 305 -20.55 15.95 -1.71
N GLU A 306 -21.47 16.65 -1.04
CA GLU A 306 -22.31 16.10 0.02
C GLU A 306 -23.26 14.97 -0.47
N PRO A 307 -23.19 13.74 0.07
CA PRO A 307 -24.05 12.64 -0.34
C PRO A 307 -25.53 12.80 0.02
N LYS A 308 -26.39 12.20 -0.81
CA LYS A 308 -27.84 12.00 -0.55
C LYS A 308 -28.06 11.41 0.85
N ALA A 309 -29.12 11.84 1.54
CA ALA A 309 -29.39 11.51 2.94
C ALA A 309 -29.38 10.00 3.25
N ASP A 310 -29.87 9.15 2.34
CA ASP A 310 -29.90 7.69 2.55
C ASP A 310 -28.52 7.05 2.49
N TYR A 311 -27.59 7.62 1.72
CA TYR A 311 -26.18 7.22 1.76
C TYR A 311 -25.56 7.56 3.13
N LYS A 312 -25.81 8.76 3.67
CA LYS A 312 -25.35 9.13 5.02
C LYS A 312 -25.93 8.20 6.09
N LYS A 313 -27.23 7.90 6.05
CA LYS A 313 -27.87 6.92 6.96
C LYS A 313 -27.19 5.55 6.88
N LYS A 314 -26.89 5.05 5.67
CA LYS A 314 -26.16 3.79 5.46
C LYS A 314 -24.74 3.85 6.06
N VAL A 315 -23.99 4.93 5.84
CA VAL A 315 -22.65 5.14 6.43
C VAL A 315 -22.73 5.11 7.95
N LEU A 316 -23.62 5.89 8.57
CA LEU A 316 -23.80 5.92 10.03
C LEU A 316 -24.21 4.55 10.59
N ALA A 317 -25.13 3.84 9.95
CA ALA A 317 -25.51 2.48 10.35
C ALA A 317 -24.35 1.46 10.19
N THR A 318 -23.48 1.65 9.19
CA THR A 318 -22.29 0.80 8.98
C THR A 318 -21.23 1.09 10.03
N ILE A 319 -20.97 2.36 10.36
CA ILE A 319 -20.06 2.76 11.46
C ILE A 319 -20.59 2.21 12.80
N LEU A 320 -21.88 2.38 13.09
CA LEU A 320 -22.51 1.85 14.31
C LEU A 320 -22.37 0.34 14.40
N LYS A 321 -22.63 -0.38 13.29
CA LYS A 321 -22.45 -1.84 13.25
C LYS A 321 -20.99 -2.23 13.48
N LEU A 322 -20.01 -1.60 12.83
CA LEU A 322 -18.59 -1.90 13.03
C LEU A 322 -18.13 -1.60 14.48
N LYS A 323 -18.70 -0.56 15.11
CA LYS A 323 -18.48 -0.23 16.52
C LYS A 323 -19.05 -1.34 17.42
N GLN A 324 -20.28 -1.80 17.16
CA GLN A 324 -20.91 -2.91 17.86
C GLN A 324 -20.16 -4.24 17.66
N ASP A 325 -19.78 -4.58 16.43
CA ASP A 325 -19.04 -5.80 16.09
C ASP A 325 -17.67 -5.83 16.81
N ARG A 326 -16.96 -4.69 16.86
CA ARG A 326 -15.71 -4.54 17.64
C ARG A 326 -15.95 -4.70 19.14
N THR A 327 -16.88 -3.96 19.73
CA THR A 327 -17.18 -4.03 21.17
C THR A 327 -17.65 -5.44 21.58
N THR A 328 -18.43 -6.11 20.72
CA THR A 328 -18.86 -7.50 20.92
C THR A 328 -17.69 -8.49 20.82
N ALA A 329 -16.73 -8.26 19.91
CA ALA A 329 -15.52 -9.07 19.80
C ALA A 329 -14.58 -8.88 21.01
N GLU A 330 -14.38 -7.64 21.47
CA GLU A 330 -13.60 -7.31 22.66
C GLU A 330 -14.22 -7.93 23.92
N TRP A 331 -15.54 -7.84 24.09
CA TRP A 331 -16.27 -8.49 25.18
C TRP A 331 -16.15 -10.02 25.13
N ARG A 332 -16.30 -10.64 23.94
CA ARG A 332 -16.08 -12.09 23.75
C ARG A 332 -14.65 -12.52 24.08
N MET A 333 -13.65 -11.73 23.70
CA MET A 333 -12.25 -12.00 24.02
C MET A 333 -11.99 -11.91 25.53
N LYS A 334 -12.52 -10.89 26.23
CA LYS A 334 -12.43 -10.77 27.68
C LYS A 334 -13.14 -11.94 28.39
N LYS A 335 -14.39 -12.26 28.03
CA LYS A 335 -15.16 -13.37 28.62
C LYS A 335 -14.48 -14.72 28.40
N ALA A 336 -13.82 -14.92 27.25
CA ALA A 336 -12.98 -16.10 26.98
C ALA A 336 -11.66 -16.13 27.78
N GLU A 337 -11.01 -14.98 28.00
CA GLU A 337 -9.81 -14.89 28.85
C GLU A 337 -10.13 -15.16 30.33
N ILE A 338 -11.25 -14.60 30.82
CA ILE A 338 -11.78 -14.83 32.18
C ILE A 338 -12.10 -16.32 32.38
N ALA A 339 -12.87 -16.92 31.47
CA ALA A 339 -13.16 -18.36 31.52
C ALA A 339 -11.88 -19.22 31.46
N ARG A 340 -10.85 -18.79 30.71
CA ARG A 340 -9.54 -19.46 30.70
C ARG A 340 -8.79 -19.32 32.04
N LYS A 341 -8.87 -18.16 32.70
CA LYS A 341 -8.29 -17.92 34.03
C LYS A 341 -9.00 -18.77 35.10
N GLN A 342 -10.33 -18.77 35.13
CA GLN A 342 -11.13 -19.66 36.01
C GLN A 342 -10.77 -21.14 35.81
N ALA A 343 -10.70 -21.60 34.55
CA ALA A 343 -10.33 -22.98 34.22
C ALA A 343 -8.87 -23.32 34.57
N ALA A 344 -7.97 -22.34 34.63
CA ALA A 344 -6.60 -22.52 35.09
C ALA A 344 -6.52 -22.58 36.63
N ALA A 345 -7.16 -21.63 37.34
CA ALA A 345 -7.22 -21.59 38.80
C ALA A 345 -7.85 -22.87 39.38
N LYS A 346 -8.97 -23.33 38.80
CA LYS A 346 -9.60 -24.60 39.20
C LYS A 346 -8.66 -25.80 39.02
N LYS A 347 -7.96 -25.90 37.89
CA LYS A 347 -6.98 -26.97 37.65
C LYS A 347 -5.77 -26.89 38.58
N ALA A 348 -5.33 -25.69 38.95
CA ALA A 348 -4.26 -25.50 39.94
C ALA A 348 -4.69 -26.02 41.32
N LYS A 349 -5.91 -25.70 41.77
CA LYS A 349 -6.49 -26.25 43.01
C LYS A 349 -6.60 -27.78 42.98
N GLU A 350 -7.14 -28.35 41.89
CA GLU A 350 -7.23 -29.80 41.68
C GLU A 350 -5.84 -30.47 41.75
N LEU A 351 -4.81 -29.84 41.16
CA LEU A 351 -3.44 -30.33 41.22
C LEU A 351 -2.85 -30.27 42.63
N VAL A 352 -3.08 -29.19 43.39
CA VAL A 352 -2.63 -29.04 44.78
C VAL A 352 -3.32 -30.06 45.69
N GLU A 353 -4.62 -30.32 45.51
CA GLU A 353 -5.31 -31.40 46.22
C GLU A 353 -4.75 -32.79 45.88
N MET A 354 -4.48 -33.08 44.61
CA MET A 354 -3.87 -34.36 44.22
C MET A 354 -2.45 -34.52 44.79
N ARG A 355 -1.65 -33.45 44.83
CA ARG A 355 -0.33 -33.46 45.49
C ARG A 355 -0.46 -33.83 46.98
N LYS A 356 -1.36 -33.18 47.72
CA LYS A 356 -1.60 -33.46 49.15
C LYS A 356 -2.06 -34.91 49.38
N LYS A 357 -3.03 -35.39 48.60
CA LYS A 357 -3.55 -36.78 48.69
C LYS A 357 -2.45 -37.81 48.36
N ALA A 358 -1.61 -37.54 47.36
CA ALA A 358 -0.47 -38.41 47.02
C ALA A 358 0.63 -38.40 48.10
N GLU A 359 0.87 -37.25 48.74
CA GLU A 359 1.86 -37.14 49.83
C GLU A 359 1.39 -37.84 51.11
N GLU A 360 0.10 -37.75 51.45
CA GLU A 360 -0.50 -38.56 52.53
C GLU A 360 -0.42 -40.06 52.24
N GLN A 361 -0.72 -40.50 51.02
CA GLN A 361 -0.56 -41.90 50.62
C GLN A 361 0.90 -42.34 50.72
N ARG A 362 1.85 -41.47 50.33
CA ARG A 362 3.29 -41.73 50.46
C ARG A 362 3.74 -41.81 51.93
N LYS A 363 3.19 -40.99 52.82
CA LYS A 363 3.41 -41.06 54.27
C LYS A 363 2.89 -42.38 54.85
N LYS A 364 1.63 -42.75 54.54
CA LYS A 364 1.02 -44.03 54.94
C LYS A 364 1.80 -45.26 54.44
N MET A 365 2.20 -45.27 53.16
CA MET A 365 3.05 -46.33 52.60
C MET A 365 4.44 -46.38 53.23
N ALA A 366 5.04 -45.24 53.60
CA ALA A 366 6.33 -45.21 54.30
C ALA A 366 6.23 -45.67 55.77
N GLU A 367 5.09 -45.46 56.42
CA GLU A 367 4.79 -45.94 57.78
C GLU A 367 4.54 -47.45 57.79
N GLU A 368 3.71 -47.97 56.86
CA GLU A 368 3.58 -49.41 56.63
C GLU A 368 4.93 -50.08 56.30
N ALA A 369 5.76 -49.44 55.48
CA ALA A 369 7.08 -49.96 55.12
C ALA A 369 8.08 -49.91 56.28
N LYS A 370 7.87 -49.06 57.30
CA LYS A 370 8.61 -49.11 58.57
C LYS A 370 8.11 -50.25 59.44
N LEU A 371 6.80 -50.37 59.65
CA LEU A 371 6.19 -51.46 60.44
C LEU A 371 6.60 -52.84 59.90
N LYS A 372 6.50 -53.06 58.57
CA LYS A 372 6.94 -54.29 57.91
C LYS A 372 8.45 -54.54 58.06
N LYS A 373 9.28 -53.50 58.06
CA LYS A 373 10.73 -53.63 58.34
C LYS A 373 11.02 -53.96 59.81
N GLU A 374 10.27 -53.40 60.74
CA GLU A 374 10.40 -53.73 62.16
C GLU A 374 9.91 -55.14 62.48
N GLU A 375 8.89 -55.65 61.77
CA GLU A 375 8.51 -57.07 61.81
C GLU A 375 9.60 -57.96 61.20
N GLU A 376 10.08 -57.66 59.98
CA GLU A 376 11.19 -58.39 59.36
C GLU A 376 12.45 -58.41 60.23
N GLU A 377 12.79 -57.31 60.90
CA GLU A 377 13.97 -57.24 61.76
C GLU A 377 13.76 -58.02 63.07
N LYS A 378 12.53 -58.09 63.61
CA LYS A 378 12.19 -58.97 64.73
C LYS A 378 12.28 -60.45 64.34
N VAL A 379 11.77 -60.82 63.15
CA VAL A 379 11.90 -62.19 62.61
C VAL A 379 13.38 -62.54 62.37
N LYS A 380 14.14 -61.68 61.69
CA LYS A 380 15.57 -61.90 61.42
C LYS A 380 16.41 -61.94 62.70
N LYS A 381 16.03 -61.21 63.76
CA LYS A 381 16.66 -61.32 65.09
C LYS A 381 16.31 -62.63 65.81
N ALA A 382 15.12 -63.18 65.61
CA ALA A 382 14.77 -64.52 66.10
C ALA A 382 15.54 -65.63 65.34
N GLU A 383 15.62 -65.54 64.01
CA GLU A 383 16.36 -66.51 63.18
C GLU A 383 17.89 -66.43 63.40
N ALA A 384 18.46 -65.23 63.50
CA ALA A 384 19.89 -65.06 63.77
C ALA A 384 20.31 -65.53 65.17
N ALA A 385 19.38 -65.55 66.14
CA ALA A 385 19.60 -66.17 67.45
C ALA A 385 19.58 -67.71 67.39
N ALA A 386 18.84 -68.31 66.44
CA ALA A 386 18.83 -69.74 66.22
C ALA A 386 20.03 -70.25 65.41
N ALA A 387 20.53 -69.44 64.46
CA ALA A 387 21.57 -69.86 63.51
C ALA A 387 23.00 -70.00 64.08
N LYS A 388 23.31 -69.43 65.26
CA LYS A 388 24.65 -69.51 65.88
C LYS A 388 24.87 -70.78 66.71
N LYS A 389 24.66 -71.96 66.10
CA LYS A 389 25.01 -73.29 66.66
C LYS A 389 25.53 -74.28 65.59
N ALA A 390 26.62 -73.93 64.90
CA ALA A 390 27.53 -74.83 64.18
C ALA A 390 28.84 -74.07 63.88
N GLU A 391 30.01 -74.72 63.84
CA GLU A 391 31.33 -74.05 63.84
C GLU A 391 32.33 -74.60 62.78
N GLY A 392 33.30 -73.75 62.38
CA GLY A 392 34.41 -74.02 61.43
C GLY A 392 34.07 -73.77 59.94
N GLY A 393 34.85 -73.08 59.10
CA GLY A 393 36.19 -72.44 59.23
C GLY A 393 37.25 -73.14 58.34
N ASP A 394 38.17 -72.49 57.61
CA ASP A 394 38.47 -71.07 57.31
C ASP A 394 39.24 -71.03 55.94
N GLU A 395 40.09 -70.10 55.44
CA GLU A 395 40.82 -68.87 55.87
C GLU A 395 41.26 -68.08 54.59
N ALA A 396 41.90 -66.91 54.74
CA ALA A 396 42.88 -66.21 53.87
C ALA A 396 42.67 -65.99 52.33
N LYS A 397 42.99 -64.83 51.73
CA LYS A 397 43.18 -63.43 52.20
C LYS A 397 43.36 -62.43 51.00
N GLU A 398 43.43 -61.12 51.33
CA GLU A 398 43.82 -59.95 50.50
C GLU A 398 42.82 -59.49 49.41
N ASP A 399 42.62 -58.18 49.13
CA ASP A 399 43.23 -56.93 49.67
C ASP A 399 42.20 -55.76 49.81
N THR A 400 42.67 -54.51 49.96
CA THR A 400 42.01 -53.33 50.57
C THR A 400 41.97 -52.09 49.61
N PRO A 401 41.69 -50.83 50.03
CA PRO A 401 40.42 -50.26 50.55
C PRO A 401 39.98 -48.97 49.75
N ALA A 402 39.58 -47.88 50.45
CA ALA A 402 39.23 -46.51 50.01
C ALA A 402 37.75 -46.26 49.56
N THR A 403 36.83 -45.66 50.34
CA THR A 403 36.70 -44.29 50.94
C THR A 403 36.20 -43.18 50.00
N ALA A 404 35.04 -42.58 50.32
CA ALA A 404 34.76 -41.14 50.22
C ALA A 404 33.49 -40.79 51.04
N GLU A 405 33.46 -39.61 51.67
CA GLU A 405 32.38 -39.15 52.55
C GLU A 405 31.42 -38.17 51.85
N ALA A 406 30.22 -37.97 52.41
CA ALA A 406 29.35 -36.85 52.08
C ALA A 406 28.43 -36.52 53.28
N GLU A 407 28.79 -35.50 54.07
CA GLU A 407 28.04 -35.12 55.27
C GLU A 407 27.08 -33.92 55.07
N ALA A 408 26.05 -33.93 55.92
CA ALA A 408 24.93 -33.01 56.13
C ALA A 408 24.94 -31.58 55.55
N ALA A 409 23.77 -31.17 55.06
CA ALA A 409 23.39 -29.77 54.78
C ALA A 409 22.57 -29.14 55.92
N PRO A 410 22.47 -27.79 55.99
CA PRO A 410 21.55 -27.08 56.87
C PRO A 410 20.37 -26.42 56.10
N GLU A 411 19.44 -27.19 55.55
CA GLU A 411 18.24 -26.66 54.88
C GLU A 411 16.94 -27.29 55.39
N LYS A 412 16.33 -26.69 56.42
CA LYS A 412 15.02 -27.09 56.98
C LYS A 412 14.08 -25.93 57.37
N ALA A 413 14.38 -24.70 56.96
CA ALA A 413 13.60 -23.51 57.32
C ALA A 413 12.76 -22.92 56.16
N ALA A 414 13.10 -23.20 54.89
CA ALA A 414 12.45 -22.56 53.74
C ALA A 414 11.08 -23.18 53.38
N ALA A 415 11.01 -24.51 53.24
CA ALA A 415 9.88 -25.20 52.61
C ALA A 415 8.50 -24.88 53.24
N VAL A 416 8.41 -24.82 54.57
CA VAL A 416 7.13 -24.61 55.29
C VAL A 416 6.58 -23.19 55.11
N ALA A 417 7.43 -22.21 54.75
CA ALA A 417 7.02 -20.82 54.48
C ALA A 417 6.58 -20.60 53.03
N GLU A 418 6.93 -21.51 52.11
CA GLU A 418 6.57 -21.48 50.70
C GLU A 418 5.23 -22.22 50.46
N GLU A 419 5.07 -23.39 51.09
CA GLU A 419 3.91 -24.27 50.95
C GLU A 419 2.57 -23.66 51.43
N LYS A 420 2.61 -22.65 52.31
CA LYS A 420 1.42 -21.86 52.70
C LYS A 420 1.03 -20.78 51.70
N LYS A 421 1.95 -20.29 50.85
CA LYS A 421 1.68 -19.19 49.92
C LYS A 421 0.94 -19.62 48.66
N GLU A 422 1.22 -20.81 48.12
CA GLU A 422 0.49 -21.35 46.94
C GLU A 422 -1.04 -21.36 47.12
N PRO A 423 -1.64 -21.93 48.19
CA PRO A 423 -3.09 -21.99 48.33
C PRO A 423 -3.73 -20.62 48.58
N GLU A 424 -3.06 -19.73 49.32
CA GLU A 424 -3.56 -18.39 49.65
C GLU A 424 -3.57 -17.49 48.39
N ALA A 425 -2.52 -17.58 47.56
CA ALA A 425 -2.47 -16.92 46.26
C ALA A 425 -3.55 -17.44 45.29
N ALA A 426 -3.79 -18.76 45.24
CA ALA A 426 -4.80 -19.36 44.35
C ALA A 426 -6.24 -19.00 44.73
N VAL A 427 -6.53 -18.72 46.01
CA VAL A 427 -7.83 -18.19 46.45
C VAL A 427 -7.93 -16.70 46.14
N ALA A 428 -6.88 -15.91 46.41
CA ALA A 428 -6.86 -14.47 46.13
C ALA A 428 -6.88 -14.14 44.62
N GLU A 429 -6.44 -15.04 43.74
CA GLU A 429 -6.62 -14.93 42.28
C GLU A 429 -8.06 -15.25 41.88
N GLU A 430 -8.70 -16.25 42.48
CA GLU A 430 -10.08 -16.64 42.19
C GLU A 430 -11.08 -15.53 42.56
N THR A 431 -11.01 -14.97 43.77
CA THR A 431 -11.92 -13.89 44.21
C THR A 431 -11.83 -12.66 43.29
N LYS A 432 -10.62 -12.30 42.84
CA LYS A 432 -10.41 -11.22 41.86
C LYS A 432 -10.96 -11.55 40.48
N VAL A 433 -10.95 -12.81 40.09
CA VAL A 433 -11.54 -13.25 38.82
C VAL A 433 -13.07 -13.27 38.92
N GLU A 434 -13.65 -13.56 40.09
CA GLU A 434 -15.09 -13.46 40.34
C GLU A 434 -15.57 -12.00 40.32
N GLU A 435 -14.87 -11.06 40.99
CA GLU A 435 -15.17 -9.61 40.88
C GLU A 435 -15.16 -9.11 39.42
N ILE A 436 -14.25 -9.64 38.58
CA ILE A 436 -14.13 -9.30 37.15
C ILE A 436 -15.20 -9.99 36.28
N VAL A 437 -15.84 -11.07 36.77
CA VAL A 437 -16.98 -11.72 36.08
C VAL A 437 -18.24 -10.86 36.21
N ASP A 438 -18.55 -10.42 37.44
CA ASP A 438 -19.77 -9.65 37.74
C ASP A 438 -19.77 -8.28 37.04
N ASP A 439 -18.62 -7.63 36.89
CA ASP A 439 -18.45 -6.37 36.15
C ASP A 439 -18.68 -6.49 34.63
N LEU A 440 -18.53 -7.69 34.05
CA LEU A 440 -18.61 -7.88 32.58
C LEU A 440 -19.99 -8.24 32.03
N GLY A 441 -20.90 -8.72 32.88
CA GLY A 441 -22.28 -9.06 32.52
C GLY A 441 -22.46 -10.18 31.48
N ASP A 442 -23.73 -10.42 31.10
CA ASP A 442 -24.12 -11.47 30.15
C ASP A 442 -24.35 -11.02 28.71
N GLU A 443 -24.61 -9.73 28.48
CA GLU A 443 -24.78 -9.16 27.14
C GLU A 443 -23.58 -8.27 26.75
N PRO A 444 -23.19 -8.23 25.46
CA PRO A 444 -22.14 -7.33 25.00
C PRO A 444 -22.61 -5.86 25.08
N PRO A 445 -21.74 -4.90 25.45
CA PRO A 445 -22.15 -3.51 25.57
C PRO A 445 -22.72 -2.94 24.27
N VAL A 446 -23.81 -2.18 24.36
CA VAL A 446 -24.45 -1.52 23.22
C VAL A 446 -23.62 -0.30 22.80
N ALA A 447 -23.11 -0.33 21.58
CA ALA A 447 -22.39 0.78 20.99
C ALA A 447 -23.34 1.92 20.61
N SER A 448 -22.88 3.16 20.76
CA SER A 448 -23.57 4.37 20.34
C SER A 448 -22.65 5.25 19.49
N LEU A 449 -23.24 6.11 18.65
CA LEU A 449 -22.48 7.10 17.88
C LEU A 449 -22.30 8.38 18.70
N ASP A 450 -21.10 8.96 18.64
CA ASP A 450 -20.81 10.29 19.19
C ASP A 450 -21.18 11.41 18.20
N ASP A 451 -21.07 12.67 18.64
CA ASP A 451 -21.47 13.85 17.86
C ASP A 451 -20.47 14.26 16.76
N GLU A 452 -19.32 13.60 16.65
CA GLU A 452 -18.44 13.70 15.48
C GLU A 452 -18.78 12.62 14.46
N GLU A 453 -18.96 11.37 14.92
CA GLU A 453 -19.41 10.25 14.09
C GLU A 453 -20.74 10.56 13.39
N LYS A 454 -21.73 11.14 14.10
CA LYS A 454 -23.03 11.58 13.52
C LYS A 454 -22.89 12.59 12.37
N LYS A 455 -21.79 13.35 12.31
CA LYS A 455 -21.54 14.35 11.25
C LYS A 455 -20.82 13.75 10.03
N ARG A 456 -20.32 12.50 10.11
CA ARG A 456 -19.56 11.87 9.03
C ARG A 456 -20.48 11.54 7.85
N CYS A 457 -20.08 12.03 6.66
CA CYS A 457 -20.77 11.74 5.40
C CYS A 457 -20.21 10.50 4.69
N PHE A 458 -19.01 10.06 5.06
CA PHE A 458 -18.24 8.99 4.41
C PHE A 458 -17.70 8.00 5.46
N MET A 459 -17.37 6.79 5.01
CA MET A 459 -16.64 5.83 5.84
C MET A 459 -15.25 6.38 6.18
N PRO A 460 -14.77 6.26 7.43
CA PRO A 460 -13.37 6.60 7.74
C PRO A 460 -12.43 5.67 6.98
N ARG A 461 -11.34 6.22 6.40
CA ARG A 461 -10.34 5.44 5.65
C ARG A 461 -9.76 4.32 6.52
N VAL A 462 -9.73 3.08 6.02
CA VAL A 462 -9.11 1.92 6.68
C VAL A 462 -8.16 1.23 5.71
N GLY A 463 -6.86 1.26 5.99
CA GLY A 463 -5.84 0.60 5.17
C GLY A 463 -5.31 1.52 4.05
N LEU A 464 -5.43 1.08 2.80
CA LEU A 464 -4.99 1.86 1.64
C LEU A 464 -6.01 2.95 1.30
N GLY A 465 -5.50 4.09 0.85
CA GLY A 465 -6.33 5.13 0.24
C GLY A 465 -6.65 4.84 -1.23
N ASP A 466 -7.63 5.55 -1.77
CA ASP A 466 -8.12 5.34 -3.13
C ASP A 466 -7.08 5.70 -4.19
N VAL A 467 -6.39 6.83 -4.02
CA VAL A 467 -5.25 7.24 -4.86
C VAL A 467 -4.02 7.40 -3.98
N ALA A 468 -2.87 6.88 -4.41
CA ALA A 468 -1.62 6.99 -3.67
C ALA A 468 -1.16 8.46 -3.57
N PRO A 469 -0.70 8.97 -2.41
CA PRO A 469 -0.42 10.40 -2.22
C PRO A 469 0.51 11.02 -3.25
N GLN A 470 1.60 10.35 -3.63
CA GLN A 470 2.54 10.84 -4.65
C GLN A 470 1.94 10.90 -6.07
N VAL A 471 0.91 10.12 -6.36
CA VAL A 471 0.14 10.20 -7.62
C VAL A 471 -0.86 11.35 -7.54
N LEU A 472 -1.55 11.50 -6.40
CA LEU A 472 -2.49 12.59 -6.16
C LEU A 472 -1.81 13.97 -6.30
N THR A 473 -0.66 14.18 -5.63
CA THR A 473 0.15 15.41 -5.72
C THR A 473 0.59 15.75 -7.15
N LYS A 474 0.71 14.76 -8.05
CA LYS A 474 1.08 14.98 -9.46
C LYS A 474 -0.11 15.14 -10.41
N ALA A 475 -1.30 14.68 -10.05
CA ALA A 475 -2.48 14.69 -10.92
C ALA A 475 -3.57 15.71 -10.55
N PHE A 476 -3.64 16.15 -9.29
CA PHE A 476 -4.79 16.91 -8.78
C PHE A 476 -5.08 18.22 -9.53
N ALA A 477 -4.05 18.90 -10.03
CA ALA A 477 -4.18 20.16 -10.76
C ALA A 477 -4.90 20.02 -12.11
N SER A 478 -5.01 18.79 -12.63
CA SER A 478 -5.70 18.44 -13.88
C SER A 478 -7.05 17.74 -13.65
N PHE A 479 -7.52 17.66 -12.39
CA PHE A 479 -8.82 17.07 -12.06
C PHE A 479 -9.97 17.97 -12.55
N SER A 480 -10.96 17.34 -13.16
CA SER A 480 -12.06 17.99 -13.88
C SER A 480 -13.35 17.17 -13.76
N ILE A 481 -14.49 17.83 -13.86
CA ILE A 481 -15.80 17.17 -13.97
C ILE A 481 -16.13 16.92 -15.45
N PRO A 482 -16.71 15.76 -15.81
CA PRO A 482 -17.06 15.41 -17.18
C PRO A 482 -18.05 16.39 -17.80
N GLU A 483 -17.74 16.83 -19.01
CA GLU A 483 -18.60 17.70 -19.83
C GLU A 483 -19.11 16.94 -21.07
N LYS A 484 -20.22 17.38 -21.69
CA LYS A 484 -20.90 16.58 -22.75
C LYS A 484 -20.15 16.56 -24.07
N ASP A 485 -19.40 17.61 -24.36
CA ASP A 485 -18.51 17.77 -25.51
C ASP A 485 -17.33 16.77 -25.53
N GLU A 486 -16.97 16.18 -24.37
CA GLU A 486 -16.02 15.05 -24.32
C GLU A 486 -16.53 13.80 -25.08
N GLY A 487 -17.84 13.71 -25.36
CA GLY A 487 -18.47 12.59 -26.06
C GLY A 487 -19.34 11.68 -25.17
N PHE A 488 -19.74 12.15 -23.99
CA PHE A 488 -20.74 11.50 -23.14
C PHE A 488 -22.16 11.71 -23.68
N ASP A 489 -22.94 10.64 -23.79
CA ASP A 489 -24.35 10.74 -24.19
C ASP A 489 -25.22 11.21 -23.01
N ASP A 490 -24.79 10.92 -21.77
CA ASP A 490 -25.41 11.45 -20.55
C ASP A 490 -24.37 11.70 -19.43
N VAL A 491 -24.64 12.70 -18.59
CA VAL A 491 -23.80 13.08 -17.45
C VAL A 491 -24.70 13.28 -16.23
N LYS A 492 -24.72 12.26 -15.36
CA LYS A 492 -25.60 12.17 -14.20
C LYS A 492 -24.89 12.69 -12.96
N PHE A 493 -25.57 13.53 -12.19
CA PHE A 493 -25.07 14.10 -10.95
C PHE A 493 -25.74 13.42 -9.76
N GLU A 494 -25.02 12.49 -9.11
CA GLU A 494 -25.62 11.54 -8.18
C GLU A 494 -25.73 12.04 -6.73
N TRP A 495 -24.95 13.04 -6.33
CA TRP A 495 -24.96 13.57 -4.95
C TRP A 495 -25.40 15.02 -4.88
N GLN A 496 -24.67 15.94 -5.53
CA GLN A 496 -25.03 17.35 -5.64
C GLN A 496 -25.24 17.77 -7.11
N PRO A 497 -26.02 18.84 -7.39
CA PRO A 497 -26.16 19.38 -8.74
C PRO A 497 -24.84 19.88 -9.33
N ALA A 498 -24.74 19.89 -10.67
CA ALA A 498 -23.52 20.17 -11.43
C ALA A 498 -22.71 21.38 -10.96
N ALA A 499 -23.36 22.52 -10.70
CA ALA A 499 -22.70 23.73 -10.20
C ALA A 499 -21.98 23.50 -8.87
N LYS A 500 -22.64 22.84 -7.90
CA LYS A 500 -22.07 22.56 -6.58
C LYS A 500 -20.95 21.53 -6.63
N SER A 501 -21.06 20.49 -7.46
CA SER A 501 -19.96 19.55 -7.66
C SER A 501 -18.74 20.23 -8.31
N LYS A 502 -18.95 21.10 -9.31
CA LYS A 502 -17.86 21.88 -9.94
C LYS A 502 -17.19 22.81 -8.91
N GLU A 503 -17.99 23.54 -8.12
CA GLU A 503 -17.54 24.39 -7.01
C GLU A 503 -16.72 23.59 -5.98
N TYR A 504 -17.20 22.41 -5.57
CA TYR A 504 -16.55 21.53 -4.61
C TYR A 504 -15.15 21.10 -5.06
N LEU A 505 -15.04 20.56 -6.29
CA LEU A 505 -13.75 20.18 -6.86
C LEU A 505 -12.82 21.39 -7.02
N ARG A 506 -13.36 22.51 -7.53
CA ARG A 506 -12.60 23.74 -7.78
C ARG A 506 -12.00 24.28 -6.50
N LYS A 507 -12.80 24.38 -5.43
CA LYS A 507 -12.34 24.80 -4.10
C LYS A 507 -11.21 23.91 -3.59
N TRP A 508 -11.39 22.59 -3.62
CA TRP A 508 -10.36 21.67 -3.14
C TRP A 508 -9.06 21.73 -3.98
N VAL A 509 -9.16 21.88 -5.30
CA VAL A 509 -7.98 22.05 -6.16
C VAL A 509 -7.23 23.35 -5.80
N LEU A 510 -7.93 24.46 -5.55
CA LEU A 510 -7.32 25.72 -5.13
C LEU A 510 -6.65 25.62 -3.75
N GLU A 511 -7.34 25.07 -2.74
CA GLU A 511 -6.78 24.81 -1.40
C GLU A 511 -5.55 23.87 -1.46
N THR A 512 -5.58 22.89 -2.36
CA THR A 512 -4.46 21.97 -2.60
C THR A 512 -3.31 22.65 -3.37
N LYS A 513 -3.59 23.57 -4.31
CA LYS A 513 -2.55 24.38 -4.99
C LYS A 513 -1.85 25.33 -3.99
N LEU A 514 -2.60 25.95 -3.08
CA LEU A 514 -2.07 26.84 -2.02
C LEU A 514 -1.23 26.08 -0.98
N SER A 515 -1.56 24.84 -0.66
CA SER A 515 -0.79 24.02 0.30
C SER A 515 0.36 23.23 -0.34
N THR A 516 0.30 22.92 -1.65
CA THR A 516 1.31 22.12 -2.35
C THR A 516 2.42 22.98 -2.98
N ARG A 517 3.67 22.69 -2.59
CA ARG A 517 4.89 23.28 -3.16
C ARG A 517 5.21 22.71 -4.55
N LEU A 518 5.79 23.56 -5.41
CA LEU A 518 6.30 23.17 -6.72
C LEU A 518 7.80 22.84 -6.62
N ASP A 519 8.11 21.61 -6.20
CA ASP A 519 9.48 21.17 -5.94
C ASP A 519 10.35 21.05 -7.19
N GLU A 520 9.76 20.85 -8.37
CA GLU A 520 10.50 20.71 -9.65
C GLU A 520 10.74 22.07 -10.37
N LEU A 521 9.93 23.11 -10.09
CA LEU A 521 10.00 24.47 -10.68
C LEU A 521 11.42 25.08 -10.67
N GLN A 522 11.89 25.66 -11.78
CA GLN A 522 13.20 26.35 -11.83
C GLN A 522 13.02 27.81 -12.28
N PRO A 523 13.88 28.75 -11.83
CA PRO A 523 13.83 30.13 -12.29
C PRO A 523 14.07 30.21 -13.81
N GLY A 524 13.18 30.89 -14.53
CA GLY A 524 13.22 31.06 -15.99
C GLY A 524 14.31 32.02 -16.46
N GLU A 525 14.29 32.38 -17.74
CA GLU A 525 15.30 33.29 -18.33
C GLU A 525 15.05 34.74 -17.88
N TYR A 526 13.80 35.18 -17.92
CA TYR A 526 13.32 36.47 -17.41
C TYR A 526 13.90 36.84 -16.02
N PHE A 527 13.85 35.90 -15.07
CA PHE A 527 14.43 36.09 -13.73
C PHE A 527 15.93 36.40 -13.79
N LYS A 528 16.70 35.59 -14.54
CA LYS A 528 18.16 35.70 -14.62
C LYS A 528 18.57 37.03 -15.26
N GLU A 529 17.89 37.43 -16.31
CA GLU A 529 18.10 38.71 -17.00
C GLU A 529 17.83 39.90 -16.07
N LYS A 530 16.65 39.94 -15.42
CA LYS A 530 16.29 41.04 -14.50
C LYS A 530 17.24 41.12 -13.31
N VAL A 531 17.69 39.99 -12.72
CA VAL A 531 18.70 39.98 -11.64
C VAL A 531 20.03 40.57 -12.12
N LEU A 532 20.55 40.16 -13.28
CA LEU A 532 21.82 40.68 -13.81
C LEU A 532 21.73 42.16 -14.17
N ALA A 533 20.62 42.59 -14.78
CA ALA A 533 20.38 43.99 -15.13
C ALA A 533 20.32 44.89 -13.88
N PHE A 534 19.62 44.45 -12.82
CA PHE A 534 19.56 45.19 -11.55
C PHE A 534 20.91 45.22 -10.83
N GLN A 535 21.67 44.12 -10.81
CA GLN A 535 23.03 44.09 -10.24
C GLN A 535 23.95 45.11 -10.93
N LYS A 536 23.91 45.20 -12.26
CA LYS A 536 24.63 46.23 -13.03
C LYS A 536 24.17 47.64 -12.64
N GLN A 537 22.86 47.87 -12.57
CA GLN A 537 22.29 49.17 -12.24
C GLN A 537 22.68 49.65 -10.83
N VAL A 538 22.67 48.76 -9.83
CA VAL A 538 23.08 49.06 -8.45
C VAL A 538 24.58 49.40 -8.37
N LEU A 539 25.43 48.70 -9.13
CA LEU A 539 26.87 49.03 -9.20
C LEU A 539 27.11 50.41 -9.84
N GLU A 540 26.34 50.78 -10.86
CA GLU A 540 26.39 52.11 -11.49
C GLU A 540 25.94 53.22 -10.53
N TRP A 541 24.84 53.02 -9.79
CA TRP A 541 24.40 53.96 -8.75
C TRP A 541 25.43 54.07 -7.61
N GLN A 542 26.02 52.97 -7.14
CA GLN A 542 27.07 53.00 -6.12
C GLN A 542 28.35 53.69 -6.61
N ALA A 543 28.69 53.56 -7.90
CA ALA A 543 29.79 54.29 -8.52
C ALA A 543 29.50 55.80 -8.58
N LYS A 544 28.31 56.23 -9.03
CA LYS A 544 27.87 57.64 -9.00
C LYS A 544 27.88 58.21 -7.58
N LEU A 545 27.39 57.45 -6.59
CA LEU A 545 27.41 57.85 -5.18
C LEU A 545 28.85 58.09 -4.68
N LYS A 546 29.78 57.22 -5.07
CA LYS A 546 31.20 57.33 -4.71
C LYS A 546 31.86 58.53 -5.38
N THR A 547 31.59 58.80 -6.66
CA THR A 547 32.16 59.98 -7.35
C THR A 547 31.60 61.29 -6.79
N TRP A 548 30.30 61.37 -6.51
CA TRP A 548 29.69 62.54 -5.86
C TRP A 548 30.23 62.78 -4.45
N LYS A 549 30.33 61.76 -3.60
CA LYS A 549 30.95 61.88 -2.25
C LYS A 549 32.43 62.27 -2.33
N ALA A 550 33.16 61.85 -3.37
CA ALA A 550 34.55 62.26 -3.60
C ALA A 550 34.71 63.71 -4.11
N ALA A 551 33.67 64.30 -4.71
CA ALA A 551 33.69 65.67 -5.25
C ALA A 551 33.54 66.77 -4.17
N GLY A 552 33.59 66.42 -2.88
CA GLY A 552 33.46 67.39 -1.78
C GLY A 552 32.04 67.95 -1.60
N ALA A 553 31.03 67.16 -1.99
CA ALA A 553 29.64 67.58 -2.03
C ALA A 553 29.15 68.16 -0.70
N LYS A 554 28.51 69.34 -0.79
CA LYS A 554 27.73 69.93 0.30
C LYS A 554 26.27 69.54 0.12
N LYS A 555 25.61 69.25 1.23
CA LYS A 555 24.17 68.97 1.32
C LYS A 555 23.38 70.22 0.93
N ASP A 556 22.59 70.17 -0.15
CA ASP A 556 21.60 71.22 -0.43
C ASP A 556 20.31 70.89 0.33
N ASP A 557 19.91 71.75 1.27
CA ASP A 557 18.69 71.52 2.04
C ASP A 557 17.42 71.54 1.16
N LYS A 558 17.47 72.14 -0.05
CA LYS A 558 16.38 72.06 -1.05
C LYS A 558 16.11 70.65 -1.54
N ALA A 559 17.12 69.78 -1.61
CA ALA A 559 16.95 68.39 -2.06
C ALA A 559 15.92 67.62 -1.20
N SER A 560 15.76 68.01 0.07
CA SER A 560 14.79 67.42 1.01
C SER A 560 13.33 67.82 0.75
N ALA A 561 13.11 68.90 -0.01
CA ALA A 561 11.80 69.46 -0.34
C ALA A 561 11.33 69.12 -1.77
N LEU A 562 12.18 68.50 -2.59
CA LEU A 562 11.80 68.01 -3.93
C LEU A 562 10.79 66.87 -3.84
N ASP A 563 9.79 66.90 -4.72
CA ASP A 563 8.89 65.79 -4.98
C ASP A 563 9.64 64.64 -5.66
N ILE A 564 9.56 63.45 -5.08
CA ILE A 564 10.31 62.26 -5.50
C ILE A 564 9.75 61.69 -6.81
N ASP A 565 8.44 61.77 -7.01
CA ASP A 565 7.80 61.19 -8.20
C ASP A 565 8.12 62.00 -9.46
N SER A 566 8.29 63.31 -9.35
CA SER A 566 8.73 64.20 -10.44
C SER A 566 10.17 63.97 -10.96
N VAL A 567 11.01 63.17 -10.27
CA VAL A 567 12.42 62.96 -10.66
C VAL A 567 12.53 62.06 -11.90
N GLU A 568 13.11 62.56 -13.00
CA GLU A 568 13.33 61.77 -14.23
C GLU A 568 14.61 60.92 -14.20
N ASP A 569 15.71 61.44 -13.63
CA ASP A 569 16.95 60.69 -13.37
C ASP A 569 17.34 60.76 -11.89
N VAL A 570 17.24 59.62 -11.20
CA VAL A 570 17.69 59.48 -9.80
C VAL A 570 19.20 59.63 -9.61
N CYS A 571 19.99 59.71 -10.69
CA CYS A 571 21.42 59.98 -10.63
C CYS A 571 21.76 61.49 -10.59
N ASP A 572 20.82 62.39 -10.89
CA ASP A 572 21.01 63.85 -10.80
C ASP A 572 19.68 64.58 -10.54
N ILE A 573 19.39 64.87 -9.27
CA ILE A 573 18.23 65.68 -8.84
C ILE A 573 18.51 67.19 -8.89
N GLY A 574 19.60 67.59 -9.54
CA GLY A 574 20.10 68.95 -9.61
C GLY A 574 21.50 69.08 -9.01
N GLY A 575 22.37 69.83 -9.69
CA GLY A 575 23.72 70.13 -9.21
C GLY A 575 24.66 68.92 -9.12
N GLY A 576 24.31 67.76 -9.69
CA GLY A 576 25.11 66.54 -9.62
C GLY A 576 24.81 65.65 -8.41
N GLU A 577 23.88 66.03 -7.52
CA GLU A 577 23.47 65.19 -6.38
C GLU A 577 22.53 64.07 -6.85
N PRO A 578 22.81 62.79 -6.57
CA PRO A 578 21.87 61.70 -6.83
C PRO A 578 20.81 61.62 -5.72
N LEU A 579 19.61 61.15 -6.06
CA LEU A 579 18.50 60.94 -5.10
C LEU A 579 18.89 60.01 -3.94
N PHE A 580 19.76 59.03 -4.21
CA PHE A 580 20.36 58.11 -3.23
C PHE A 580 21.61 58.67 -2.51
N GLY A 581 21.89 59.97 -2.61
CA GLY A 581 23.07 60.64 -2.02
C GLY A 581 23.22 60.39 -0.51
N HIS A 582 22.09 60.26 0.18
CA HIS A 582 21.99 60.06 1.63
C HIS A 582 21.59 58.63 2.04
N PHE A 583 21.76 57.63 1.17
CA PHE A 583 21.51 56.22 1.53
C PHE A 583 22.64 55.65 2.38
N ASP A 584 22.26 55.08 3.52
CA ASP A 584 23.12 54.23 4.35
C ASP A 584 22.99 52.75 3.96
N VAL A 585 23.81 51.88 4.57
CA VAL A 585 23.83 50.43 4.29
C VAL A 585 22.43 49.79 4.43
N VAL A 586 21.60 50.31 5.33
CA VAL A 586 20.22 49.83 5.56
C VAL A 586 19.27 50.21 4.41
N ASP A 587 19.45 51.39 3.80
CA ASP A 587 18.64 51.83 2.66
C ASP A 587 18.97 51.02 1.40
N TRP A 588 20.26 50.75 1.17
CA TRP A 588 20.69 49.82 0.12
C TRP A 588 20.15 48.40 0.33
N ALA A 589 20.12 47.91 1.58
CA ALA A 589 19.52 46.62 1.90
C ALA A 589 17.98 46.60 1.71
N LEU A 590 17.29 47.71 1.97
CA LEU A 590 15.84 47.85 1.71
C LEU A 590 15.52 47.93 0.22
N LEU A 591 16.32 48.66 -0.55
CA LEU A 591 16.22 48.72 -2.01
C LEU A 591 16.42 47.33 -2.63
N GLN A 592 17.39 46.57 -2.14
CA GLN A 592 17.62 45.19 -2.55
C GLN A 592 16.42 44.29 -2.18
N LEU A 593 15.92 44.36 -0.94
CA LEU A 593 14.79 43.56 -0.46
C LEU A 593 13.50 43.79 -1.28
N ARG A 594 13.21 45.05 -1.62
CA ARG A 594 12.09 45.42 -2.51
C ARG A 594 12.17 44.74 -3.86
N PHE A 595 13.28 44.95 -4.56
CA PHE A 595 13.51 44.38 -5.88
C PHE A 595 13.40 42.86 -5.85
N GLU A 596 14.00 42.22 -4.84
CA GLU A 596 14.03 40.76 -4.74
C GLU A 596 12.64 40.16 -4.48
N LEU A 597 11.84 40.73 -3.58
CA LEU A 597 10.49 40.21 -3.31
C LEU A 597 9.50 40.52 -4.45
N HIS A 598 9.61 41.68 -5.10
CA HIS A 598 8.82 41.98 -6.30
C HIS A 598 9.19 41.05 -7.46
N LEU A 599 10.48 40.95 -7.81
CA LEU A 599 10.92 40.11 -8.93
C LEU A 599 10.67 38.63 -8.64
N LEU A 600 10.76 38.18 -7.39
CA LEU A 600 10.36 36.82 -7.03
C LEU A 600 8.90 36.57 -7.39
N GLN A 601 7.99 37.48 -7.03
CA GLN A 601 6.56 37.33 -7.30
C GLN A 601 6.23 37.39 -8.81
N ASP A 602 6.81 38.34 -9.54
CA ASP A 602 6.62 38.51 -11.00
C ASP A 602 7.21 37.32 -11.79
N ALA A 603 8.47 36.95 -11.53
CA ALA A 603 9.10 35.81 -12.19
C ALA A 603 8.46 34.47 -11.81
N TRP A 604 8.05 34.29 -10.55
CA TRP A 604 7.38 33.05 -10.12
C TRP A 604 6.03 32.88 -10.82
N LYS A 605 5.21 33.94 -10.97
CA LYS A 605 3.98 33.88 -11.78
C LYS A 605 4.25 33.34 -13.19
N LYS A 606 5.28 33.88 -13.86
CA LYS A 606 5.67 33.53 -15.25
C LYS A 606 6.24 32.11 -15.37
N ASP A 607 7.11 31.71 -14.43
CA ASP A 607 7.72 30.38 -14.43
C ASP A 607 6.71 29.28 -14.05
N VAL A 608 5.66 29.64 -13.30
CA VAL A 608 4.58 28.72 -12.88
C VAL A 608 3.48 28.61 -13.93
N ASN A 609 3.12 29.71 -14.61
CA ASN A 609 2.17 29.76 -15.72
C ASN A 609 0.82 29.04 -15.44
N ASP A 610 0.23 29.34 -14.28
CA ASP A 610 -1.03 28.75 -13.77
C ASP A 610 -1.88 29.87 -13.17
N GLU A 611 -3.02 30.21 -13.79
CA GLU A 611 -3.88 31.33 -13.40
C GLU A 611 -4.39 31.23 -11.95
N ASP A 612 -4.50 30.00 -11.42
CA ASP A 612 -4.90 29.74 -10.04
C ASP A 612 -3.82 30.11 -9.03
N ARG A 613 -2.57 30.18 -9.47
CA ARG A 613 -1.39 30.46 -8.64
C ARG A 613 -1.06 31.94 -8.74
N ILE A 614 -1.96 32.75 -8.18
CA ILE A 614 -1.86 34.22 -8.16
C ILE A 614 -0.61 34.75 -7.44
N GLY A 615 0.04 33.95 -6.59
CA GLY A 615 1.29 34.30 -5.92
C GLY A 615 1.76 33.27 -4.90
N ILE A 616 2.81 33.64 -4.16
CA ILE A 616 3.52 32.74 -3.22
C ILE A 616 2.90 32.80 -1.81
N PRO A 617 2.41 31.68 -1.23
CA PRO A 617 1.95 31.65 0.16
C PRO A 617 3.08 31.91 1.18
N GLU A 618 2.78 32.60 2.28
CA GLU A 618 3.76 32.98 3.33
C GLU A 618 4.64 31.79 3.78
N ASN A 619 4.03 30.63 4.01
CA ASN A 619 4.71 29.40 4.47
C ASN A 619 5.53 28.66 3.37
N GLN A 620 5.53 29.18 2.14
CA GLN A 620 6.39 28.74 1.03
C GLN A 620 7.39 29.83 0.61
N LEU A 621 7.34 31.04 1.18
CA LEU A 621 8.09 32.19 0.68
C LEU A 621 9.62 32.03 0.77
N ASP A 622 10.15 31.59 1.93
CA ASP A 622 11.59 31.30 2.07
C ASP A 622 12.04 30.18 1.12
N PHE A 623 11.20 29.17 0.87
CA PHE A 623 11.52 28.08 -0.05
C PHE A 623 11.73 28.58 -1.48
N TYR A 624 10.82 29.38 -2.03
CA TYR A 624 11.01 29.94 -3.37
C TYR A 624 12.10 31.03 -3.38
N PHE A 625 12.20 31.89 -2.36
CA PHE A 625 13.27 32.89 -2.26
C PHE A 625 14.66 32.23 -2.29
N ASN A 626 14.84 31.12 -1.58
CA ASN A 626 16.05 30.29 -1.66
C ASN A 626 16.21 29.62 -3.03
N LYS A 627 15.14 29.05 -3.58
CA LYS A 627 15.16 28.40 -4.91
C LYS A 627 15.59 29.36 -6.02
N TYR A 628 15.19 30.63 -5.95
CA TYR A 628 15.49 31.67 -6.93
C TYR A 628 16.85 32.35 -6.66
N PHE A 629 17.05 32.94 -5.48
CA PHE A 629 18.26 33.73 -5.16
C PHE A 629 19.41 32.93 -4.51
N LYS A 630 19.25 31.62 -4.29
CA LYS A 630 20.22 30.72 -3.62
C LYS A 630 20.67 31.18 -2.22
N LYS A 631 19.77 31.87 -1.50
CA LYS A 631 19.97 32.42 -0.15
C LYS A 631 18.68 32.36 0.66
N ALA A 632 18.77 32.21 1.97
CA ALA A 632 17.59 32.20 2.85
C ALA A 632 16.98 33.61 3.01
N LEU A 633 15.66 33.68 3.17
CA LEU A 633 14.94 34.88 3.59
C LEU A 633 15.10 35.00 5.11
N ASN A 634 15.72 36.09 5.58
CA ASN A 634 16.14 36.21 6.99
C ASN A 634 15.47 37.40 7.73
N PRO A 635 14.25 37.23 8.27
CA PRO A 635 13.61 38.23 9.14
C PRO A 635 14.48 38.69 10.31
N LYS A 636 15.30 37.80 10.89
CA LYS A 636 16.15 38.12 12.06
C LYS A 636 17.25 39.13 11.73
N ALA A 637 17.65 39.27 10.46
CA ALA A 637 18.57 40.32 10.04
C ALA A 637 17.96 41.73 10.18
N TRP A 638 16.62 41.82 10.27
CA TRP A 638 15.83 43.06 10.33
C TRP A 638 15.10 43.25 11.67
N ASP A 639 15.50 42.50 12.70
CA ASP A 639 14.83 42.44 14.02
C ASP A 639 13.34 42.03 13.91
N LYS A 640 13.02 41.14 12.95
CA LYS A 640 11.67 40.60 12.69
C LYS A 640 11.60 39.10 13.00
N THR A 641 10.40 38.63 13.37
CA THR A 641 10.16 37.23 13.75
C THR A 641 9.56 36.39 12.63
N SER A 642 8.79 37.01 11.73
CA SER A 642 8.02 36.35 10.67
C SER A 642 8.33 36.86 9.26
N ALA A 643 7.90 36.12 8.24
CA ALA A 643 7.98 36.58 6.85
C ALA A 643 6.99 37.72 6.57
N ALA A 644 5.77 37.68 7.13
CA ALA A 644 4.81 38.77 7.06
C ALA A 644 5.36 40.11 7.59
N GLU A 645 6.03 40.11 8.74
CA GLU A 645 6.68 41.31 9.29
C GLU A 645 7.74 41.90 8.35
N LEU A 646 8.49 41.05 7.62
CA LEU A 646 9.51 41.47 6.69
C LEU A 646 8.91 42.04 5.40
N VAL A 647 7.86 41.41 4.86
CA VAL A 647 7.08 41.92 3.71
C VAL A 647 6.42 43.25 4.05
N ALA A 648 5.93 43.43 5.29
CA ALA A 648 5.33 44.68 5.75
C ALA A 648 6.29 45.89 5.74
N MET A 649 7.61 45.66 5.76
CA MET A 649 8.62 46.73 5.62
C MET A 649 8.75 47.27 4.19
N VAL A 650 8.24 46.53 3.20
CA VAL A 650 8.26 46.85 1.76
C VAL A 650 6.84 46.78 1.16
N LYS A 651 5.83 47.14 1.99
CA LYS A 651 4.39 47.17 1.71
C LYS A 651 3.98 48.03 0.51
N ASP A 652 4.91 48.83 0.01
CA ASP A 652 4.85 49.68 -1.18
C ASP A 652 5.12 48.91 -2.48
N THR A 653 5.98 47.88 -2.47
CA THR A 653 6.28 47.07 -3.68
C THR A 653 5.56 45.73 -3.73
N VAL A 654 5.32 45.11 -2.56
CA VAL A 654 4.63 43.82 -2.42
C VAL A 654 3.79 43.81 -1.14
N VAL A 655 2.74 43.00 -1.10
CA VAL A 655 1.94 42.74 0.10
C VAL A 655 1.63 41.26 0.23
N LEU A 656 1.27 40.81 1.44
CA LEU A 656 0.44 39.61 1.59
C LEU A 656 -1.03 40.03 1.49
N ASN A 657 -1.85 39.30 0.73
CA ASN A 657 -3.30 39.45 0.72
C ASN A 657 -3.94 38.78 1.96
N ASP A 658 -5.27 38.81 2.07
CA ASP A 658 -6.02 38.21 3.18
C ASP A 658 -5.77 36.69 3.33
N ASP A 659 -5.54 35.98 2.21
CA ASP A 659 -5.17 34.55 2.18
C ASP A 659 -3.69 34.28 2.52
N LYS A 660 -2.92 35.33 2.89
CA LYS A 660 -1.46 35.29 3.13
C LYS A 660 -0.63 34.88 1.91
N VAL A 661 -1.10 35.22 0.72
CA VAL A 661 -0.41 35.04 -0.56
C VAL A 661 0.27 36.35 -0.96
N LEU A 662 1.54 36.27 -1.38
CA LEU A 662 2.31 37.41 -1.86
C LEU A 662 1.72 37.94 -3.17
N ALA A 663 1.57 39.26 -3.26
CA ALA A 663 1.12 39.97 -4.46
C ALA A 663 2.01 41.19 -4.72
N ALA A 664 2.26 41.50 -5.99
CA ALA A 664 2.94 42.73 -6.40
C ALA A 664 1.96 43.92 -6.31
N LYS A 665 2.51 45.11 -6.05
CA LYS A 665 1.75 46.38 -5.99
C LYS A 665 2.13 47.38 -7.07
N ILE A 666 3.39 47.36 -7.49
CA ILE A 666 3.90 48.06 -8.67
C ILE A 666 3.74 47.14 -9.88
N ASP A 667 3.70 47.74 -11.08
CA ASP A 667 3.42 47.04 -12.34
C ASP A 667 4.26 45.77 -12.54
N GLU A 668 3.63 44.75 -13.12
CA GLU A 668 4.35 43.58 -13.61
C GLU A 668 5.25 44.02 -14.78
N GLU A 669 6.44 43.40 -14.91
CA GLU A 669 7.46 43.77 -15.90
C GLU A 669 8.30 45.03 -15.65
N VAL A 670 8.42 45.59 -14.43
CA VAL A 670 9.23 46.80 -14.11
C VAL A 670 10.46 46.97 -15.01
N GLN A 671 10.35 47.88 -15.98
CA GLN A 671 11.40 48.16 -16.96
C GLN A 671 12.41 49.19 -16.43
N ASN A 672 11.93 50.13 -15.60
CA ASN A 672 12.74 51.18 -14.99
C ASN A 672 12.97 50.90 -13.50
N PHE A 673 14.16 50.40 -13.15
CA PHE A 673 14.52 50.09 -11.76
C PHE A 673 14.58 51.32 -10.83
N GLN A 674 14.57 52.55 -11.36
CA GLN A 674 14.56 53.78 -10.57
C GLN A 674 13.37 53.87 -9.60
N VAL A 675 12.25 53.17 -9.87
CA VAL A 675 11.11 53.08 -8.94
C VAL A 675 11.52 52.57 -7.55
N PHE A 676 12.45 51.60 -7.49
CA PHE A 676 12.96 51.07 -6.22
C PHE A 676 13.83 52.08 -5.45
N VAL A 677 14.47 53.03 -6.15
CA VAL A 677 15.20 54.14 -5.54
C VAL A 677 14.23 55.18 -4.99
N LYS A 678 13.21 55.57 -5.76
CA LYS A 678 12.17 56.51 -5.33
C LYS A 678 11.50 56.06 -4.03
N LEU A 679 10.97 54.83 -4.02
CA LEU A 679 10.34 54.22 -2.84
C LEU A 679 11.30 54.00 -1.66
N ALA A 680 12.60 53.81 -1.91
CA ALA A 680 13.61 53.73 -0.86
C ALA A 680 13.89 55.09 -0.22
N GLU A 681 14.04 56.16 -1.02
CA GLU A 681 14.23 57.52 -0.51
C GLU A 681 12.98 58.05 0.19
N GLU A 682 11.77 57.78 -0.32
CA GLU A 682 10.52 58.19 0.34
C GLU A 682 10.41 57.59 1.75
N ASN A 683 10.52 56.26 1.88
CA ASN A 683 10.49 55.60 3.18
C ASN A 683 11.72 55.98 4.05
N ARG A 684 12.83 56.47 3.49
CA ARG A 684 13.95 57.03 4.27
C ARG A 684 13.59 58.42 4.81
N ARG A 685 12.97 59.29 4.00
CA ARG A 685 12.47 60.60 4.44
C ARG A 685 11.37 60.46 5.49
N GLU A 686 10.42 59.53 5.34
CA GLU A 686 9.39 59.26 6.37
C GLU A 686 10.02 58.83 7.70
N ARG A 687 10.89 57.81 7.67
CA ARG A 687 11.59 57.34 8.88
C ARG A 687 12.42 58.45 9.53
N LYS A 688 13.11 59.27 8.75
CA LYS A 688 13.86 60.42 9.27
C LYS A 688 12.94 61.45 9.93
N ARG A 689 11.83 61.84 9.28
CA ARG A 689 10.83 62.77 9.86
C ARG A 689 10.28 62.25 11.19
N ARG A 690 10.05 60.94 11.31
CA ARG A 690 9.57 60.30 12.55
C ARG A 690 10.62 60.31 13.66
N ILE A 691 11.88 59.95 13.35
CA ILE A 691 13.00 60.03 14.30
C ILE A 691 13.24 61.49 14.74
N ASP A 692 13.24 62.45 13.80
CA ASP A 692 13.39 63.88 14.09
C ASP A 692 12.23 64.42 14.97
N ALA A 693 11.05 63.78 14.92
CA ALA A 693 9.89 64.06 15.77
C ALA A 693 9.86 63.26 17.10
N GLY A 694 10.92 62.50 17.41
CA GLY A 694 11.05 61.72 18.65
C GLY A 694 10.52 60.29 18.61
N ASP A 695 9.99 59.81 17.48
CA ASP A 695 9.58 58.41 17.30
C ASP A 695 10.79 57.53 16.96
N GLU A 696 11.53 57.14 18.01
CA GLU A 696 12.64 56.18 17.94
C GLU A 696 12.21 54.79 17.43
N THR A 697 10.91 54.45 17.37
CA THR A 697 10.47 53.16 16.80
C THR A 697 10.65 53.08 15.28
N ALA A 698 10.81 54.23 14.62
CA ALA A 698 11.13 54.30 13.19
C ALA A 698 12.62 54.01 12.86
N ARG A 699 13.49 53.89 13.89
CA ARG A 699 14.91 53.54 13.70
C ARG A 699 15.05 52.03 13.45
N LEU A 700 15.41 51.69 12.21
CA LEU A 700 15.62 50.30 11.79
C LEU A 700 16.91 49.72 12.38
N LYS A 701 16.80 48.52 12.96
CA LYS A 701 17.96 47.67 13.27
C LYS A 701 18.19 46.74 12.08
N TYR A 702 19.42 46.72 11.56
CA TYR A 702 19.82 45.81 10.49
C TYR A 702 21.19 45.21 10.79
N THR A 703 21.22 43.88 10.90
CA THR A 703 22.46 43.11 11.02
C THR A 703 22.79 42.54 9.65
N ALA A 704 23.79 43.13 8.98
CA ALA A 704 24.24 42.66 7.69
C ALA A 704 24.60 41.15 7.75
N PRO A 705 24.13 40.31 6.81
CA PRO A 705 24.39 38.88 6.85
C PRO A 705 25.88 38.62 6.68
N VAL A 706 26.49 37.99 7.70
CA VAL A 706 27.89 37.54 7.63
C VAL A 706 27.97 36.42 6.59
N ILE A 707 28.40 36.76 5.38
CA ILE A 707 28.80 35.78 4.37
C ILE A 707 30.04 35.07 4.95
N PRO A 708 30.01 33.75 5.19
CA PRO A 708 31.21 33.03 5.58
C PRO A 708 32.17 33.08 4.39
N VAL A 709 33.25 33.84 4.52
CA VAL A 709 34.30 33.91 3.50
C VAL A 709 34.88 32.50 3.37
N ALA A 710 34.61 31.85 2.24
CA ALA A 710 35.21 30.57 1.92
C ALA A 710 36.73 30.73 1.91
N THR A 711 37.41 30.11 2.88
CA THR A 711 38.87 30.13 2.94
C THR A 711 39.41 29.48 1.68
N PRO A 712 40.25 30.16 0.87
CA PRO A 712 40.76 29.58 -0.35
C PRO A 712 41.63 28.36 0.01
N PRO A 713 41.47 27.22 -0.68
CA PRO A 713 42.35 26.07 -0.47
C PRO A 713 43.79 26.47 -0.78
N VAL A 714 44.73 26.04 0.07
CA VAL A 714 46.14 26.43 -0.01
C VAL A 714 46.71 26.07 -1.38
N ALA A 715 47.11 27.10 -2.14
CA ALA A 715 47.57 26.94 -3.51
C ALA A 715 48.95 26.27 -3.57
N VAL A 716 49.00 25.04 -4.11
CA VAL A 716 50.24 24.43 -4.59
C VAL A 716 50.67 25.16 -5.87
N LYS A 717 51.98 25.44 -6.01
CA LYS A 717 52.51 26.30 -7.09
C LYS A 717 52.30 25.70 -8.49
N PRO A 718 52.01 26.53 -9.52
CA PRO A 718 51.78 26.07 -10.89
C PRO A 718 53.08 25.73 -11.64
N ALA A 719 52.99 24.77 -12.56
CA ALA A 719 53.97 24.56 -13.64
C ALA A 719 53.70 25.50 -14.83
N ALA A 720 54.65 25.59 -15.76
CA ALA A 720 54.68 26.63 -16.80
C ALA A 720 53.64 26.46 -17.93
N LYS A 721 53.35 27.58 -18.62
CA LYS A 721 52.44 27.67 -19.78
C LYS A 721 53.10 27.10 -21.05
N LEU A 722 52.27 26.56 -21.95
CA LEU A 722 52.51 26.59 -23.39
C LEU A 722 51.37 27.34 -24.10
N ALA A 723 51.63 27.83 -25.31
CA ALA A 723 50.85 28.91 -25.93
C ALA A 723 49.65 28.44 -26.78
N VAL A 724 48.75 29.39 -27.09
CA VAL A 724 47.56 29.22 -27.93
C VAL A 724 47.73 30.02 -29.23
N VAL A 725 47.32 29.44 -30.35
CA VAL A 725 46.95 30.11 -31.61
C VAL A 725 45.78 29.34 -32.25
N PRO A 726 44.96 29.95 -33.14
CA PRO A 726 43.50 29.89 -32.99
C PRO A 726 42.77 29.03 -34.03
N ALA A 727 41.44 28.94 -33.89
CA ALA A 727 40.56 28.15 -34.76
C ALA A 727 39.31 28.90 -35.25
N VAL A 728 39.07 28.88 -36.56
CA VAL A 728 37.79 29.05 -37.29
C VAL A 728 38.02 28.71 -38.77
N PRO A 729 36.98 28.39 -39.58
CA PRO A 729 35.65 27.87 -39.24
C PRO A 729 35.37 26.51 -39.94
N ALA A 730 34.20 25.90 -39.70
CA ALA A 730 33.74 24.70 -40.41
C ALA A 730 32.67 25.05 -41.47
N ALA A 731 32.64 24.33 -42.60
CA ALA A 731 31.63 24.49 -43.64
C ALA A 731 31.23 23.14 -44.30
N VAL A 732 29.94 22.82 -44.18
CA VAL A 732 29.04 22.11 -45.12
C VAL A 732 29.59 20.99 -46.04
N LEU A 733 29.22 19.74 -45.72
CA LEU A 733 28.59 18.68 -46.55
C LEU A 733 28.83 18.68 -48.10
N PRO A 734 29.06 17.50 -48.74
CA PRO A 734 27.96 16.52 -48.91
C PRO A 734 28.27 15.00 -49.02
N VAL A 735 27.20 14.23 -48.75
CA VAL A 735 26.76 12.92 -49.28
C VAL A 735 27.60 12.20 -50.37
N GLY A 736 27.87 10.89 -50.22
CA GLY A 736 28.18 10.04 -51.41
C GLY A 736 28.73 8.60 -51.25
N GLN A 737 27.84 7.60 -51.16
CA GLN A 737 27.81 6.39 -52.02
C GLN A 737 28.93 5.28 -52.02
N LEU A 738 28.61 4.15 -51.35
CA LEU A 738 28.77 2.72 -51.74
C LEU A 738 30.15 1.99 -51.90
N LYS A 739 30.08 0.68 -51.54
CA LYS A 739 31.04 -0.45 -51.77
C LYS A 739 32.39 -0.37 -51.03
N GLY A 740 33.01 -1.49 -50.62
CA GLY A 740 32.55 -2.89 -50.59
C GLY A 740 33.73 -3.87 -50.45
N GLY A 741 33.57 -4.95 -49.67
CA GLY A 741 34.62 -5.98 -49.50
C GLY A 741 34.21 -7.10 -48.52
N ALA A 742 34.60 -8.34 -48.82
CA ALA A 742 34.36 -9.54 -48.00
C ALA A 742 35.68 -10.33 -47.81
N VAL A 743 35.63 -11.61 -47.39
CA VAL A 743 36.73 -12.56 -46.98
C VAL A 743 36.91 -12.54 -45.44
N GLN A 744 36.49 -13.59 -44.70
CA GLN A 744 37.15 -14.90 -44.42
C GLN A 744 38.43 -14.77 -43.53
N GLN A 745 38.80 -15.72 -42.65
CA GLN A 745 38.38 -17.13 -42.47
C GLN A 745 38.52 -17.67 -41.01
N LYS A 746 38.13 -18.94 -40.83
CA LYS A 746 37.97 -19.80 -39.62
C LYS A 746 39.20 -19.99 -38.68
N GLY A 747 38.93 -20.43 -37.44
CA GLY A 747 39.81 -21.21 -36.54
C GLY A 747 39.49 -20.95 -35.05
N ALA A 748 38.90 -21.83 -34.22
CA ALA A 748 39.17 -23.23 -33.84
C ALA A 748 40.50 -23.42 -33.06
N GLY A 749 40.53 -23.87 -31.80
CA GLY A 749 39.44 -24.14 -30.83
C GLY A 749 39.89 -24.91 -29.55
N LYS A 750 38.93 -25.28 -28.69
CA LYS A 750 38.98 -26.25 -27.55
C LYS A 750 40.04 -26.09 -26.42
N GLY A 751 39.58 -25.96 -25.17
CA GLY A 751 40.38 -26.23 -23.96
C GLY A 751 39.63 -25.99 -22.63
N LYS A 752 39.66 -26.96 -21.70
CA LYS A 752 39.12 -26.97 -20.30
C LYS A 752 39.72 -28.18 -19.53
N PRO A 753 39.67 -28.27 -18.19
CA PRO A 753 39.92 -27.25 -17.16
C PRO A 753 40.77 -27.78 -15.94
N GLY A 754 41.07 -26.93 -14.94
CA GLY A 754 41.64 -27.33 -13.63
C GLY A 754 43.06 -26.80 -13.35
N SER A 755 43.66 -26.93 -12.16
CA SER A 755 43.12 -27.25 -10.81
C SER A 755 44.21 -27.04 -9.73
N MET A 756 43.92 -26.33 -8.63
CA MET A 756 44.78 -26.22 -7.40
C MET A 756 46.21 -25.63 -7.61
N MET A 757 47.07 -25.40 -6.60
CA MET A 757 46.95 -24.80 -5.23
C MET A 757 48.38 -24.61 -4.66
N ALA A 758 48.59 -23.74 -3.66
CA ALA A 758 49.88 -23.48 -2.95
C ALA A 758 50.97 -22.80 -3.84
N ASN A 759 51.99 -22.07 -3.35
CA ASN A 759 52.43 -21.54 -2.03
C ASN A 759 53.30 -20.28 -2.35
N LEU A 760 53.82 -19.40 -1.48
CA LEU A 760 53.68 -18.93 -0.08
C LEU A 760 55.02 -18.19 0.23
N MET A 761 55.00 -17.08 0.99
CA MET A 761 56.16 -16.20 1.33
C MET A 761 56.77 -15.42 0.14
N GLY A 762 57.30 -14.20 0.27
CA GLY A 762 57.35 -13.20 1.36
C GLY A 762 57.70 -11.82 0.73
N SER A 763 58.08 -10.72 1.42
CA SER A 763 58.19 -10.35 2.83
C SER A 763 58.36 -8.82 2.94
N MET A 764 57.90 -8.18 4.04
CA MET A 764 58.02 -6.72 4.34
C MET A 764 57.33 -5.75 3.34
N GLY A 765 56.89 -4.53 3.67
CA GLY A 765 56.78 -3.78 4.94
C GLY A 765 56.82 -2.26 4.65
N GLY A 766 56.17 -1.35 5.37
CA GLY A 766 55.20 -1.41 6.47
C GLY A 766 54.95 0.00 7.07
N LYS A 767 53.98 0.13 7.99
CA LYS A 767 53.54 1.38 8.67
C LYS A 767 52.86 2.43 7.76
N GLY A 768 51.86 3.18 8.22
CA GLY A 768 51.10 3.10 9.48
C GLY A 768 49.95 4.12 9.50
N GLY A 769 48.81 3.75 10.09
CA GLY A 769 47.64 4.62 10.27
C GLY A 769 47.36 4.82 11.76
N ASN A 770 47.18 6.07 12.20
CA ASN A 770 47.17 6.41 13.62
C ASN A 770 45.77 6.35 14.27
N GLN A 771 45.76 6.23 15.60
CA GLN A 771 44.56 6.10 16.43
C GLN A 771 44.07 7.47 16.96
N MET A 772 42.91 7.46 17.66
CA MET A 772 42.15 8.61 18.19
C MET A 772 41.37 9.41 17.13
N GLY A 773 40.19 9.92 17.41
CA GLY A 773 39.37 9.78 18.62
C GLY A 773 38.28 10.84 18.65
N ASN A 774 37.05 10.49 19.06
CA ASN A 774 35.96 11.46 19.19
C ASN A 774 35.22 11.26 20.51
N GLN A 775 34.93 12.34 21.22
CA GLN A 775 34.52 12.33 22.62
C GLN A 775 33.42 13.37 22.86
N ASN A 776 32.47 13.02 23.73
CA ASN A 776 31.40 13.86 24.29
C ASN A 776 30.42 14.50 23.29
N GLN A 777 29.22 13.94 23.22
CA GLN A 777 28.00 14.72 23.08
C GLN A 777 27.12 14.43 24.30
N MET A 778 26.95 15.42 25.19
CA MET A 778 26.02 15.38 26.31
C MET A 778 24.71 16.09 25.92
N GLY A 779 23.55 15.51 26.25
CA GLY A 779 22.27 16.11 25.91
C GLY A 779 21.06 15.25 26.26
N ASN A 780 20.65 15.29 27.54
CA ASN A 780 19.39 14.81 28.14
C ASN A 780 18.82 13.43 27.75
N GLN A 781 18.76 12.58 28.78
CA GLN A 781 18.16 11.25 28.79
C GLN A 781 16.75 11.31 29.40
N MET A 782 15.71 10.91 28.65
CA MET A 782 14.43 10.44 29.22
C MET A 782 13.61 9.67 28.17
N GLY A 783 12.98 8.56 28.56
CA GLY A 783 11.96 7.85 27.76
C GLY A 783 12.36 6.46 27.24
N ASN A 784 11.64 5.45 27.74
CA ASN A 784 11.44 4.10 27.20
C ASN A 784 12.66 3.26 26.76
N GLN A 785 13.02 2.27 27.58
CA GLN A 785 13.76 1.08 27.15
C GLN A 785 12.89 -0.18 27.32
N MET A 786 12.37 -0.72 26.22
CA MET A 786 11.81 -2.07 26.14
C MET A 786 12.29 -2.70 24.83
N GLY A 787 12.90 -3.90 24.88
CA GLY A 787 13.41 -4.61 23.70
C GLY A 787 14.86 -5.07 23.83
N GLY A 788 15.08 -6.20 24.51
CA GLY A 788 16.39 -6.84 24.69
C GLY A 788 16.45 -8.25 24.10
N LYS A 789 16.97 -8.35 22.87
CA LYS A 789 17.35 -9.57 22.10
C LYS A 789 17.34 -10.92 22.85
N GLY A 790 16.50 -11.86 22.41
CA GLY A 790 16.75 -13.30 22.57
C GLY A 790 17.57 -13.85 21.39
N GLY A 791 18.42 -14.87 21.62
CA GLY A 791 19.29 -15.43 20.59
C GLY A 791 19.70 -16.89 20.79
N MET A 792 19.61 -17.67 19.69
CA MET A 792 20.32 -18.92 19.37
C MET A 792 20.60 -19.97 20.47
N MET A 793 19.72 -20.97 20.56
CA MET A 793 20.01 -22.42 20.45
C MET A 793 18.65 -23.14 20.24
N GLY A 794 18.54 -24.35 19.69
CA GLY A 794 19.50 -25.26 19.06
C GLY A 794 18.73 -26.53 18.67
N GLY A 795 18.74 -26.93 17.40
CA GLY A 795 17.77 -27.93 16.90
C GLY A 795 18.24 -29.38 17.00
N MET A 796 17.35 -30.28 17.45
CA MET A 796 17.46 -31.73 17.22
C MET A 796 16.14 -32.30 16.68
N MET A 797 16.19 -32.81 15.45
CA MET A 797 15.10 -33.59 14.84
C MET A 797 15.34 -35.08 15.12
N GLY A 798 14.43 -35.72 15.85
CA GLY A 798 14.32 -37.18 15.90
C GLY A 798 13.24 -37.65 14.93
N GLY A 799 13.62 -38.28 13.82
CA GLY A 799 12.67 -38.80 12.83
C GLY A 799 12.22 -40.23 13.12
N MET A 800 10.95 -40.54 12.87
CA MET A 800 10.45 -41.92 12.79
C MET A 800 9.95 -42.21 11.36
N GLY A 801 10.65 -43.11 10.67
CA GLY A 801 10.28 -43.59 9.34
C GLY A 801 9.36 -44.81 9.39
N SER A 802 8.62 -45.07 8.30
CA SER A 802 7.81 -46.28 8.18
C SER A 802 8.67 -47.51 7.90
N MET A 803 8.34 -48.67 8.46
CA MET A 803 8.88 -49.95 8.01
C MET A 803 7.82 -51.05 8.01
N LYS A 804 7.70 -51.80 6.90
CA LYS A 804 6.91 -53.05 6.79
C LYS A 804 7.76 -54.22 7.29
N GLY A 805 7.19 -55.22 7.97
CA GLY A 805 8.01 -56.23 8.69
C GLY A 805 7.60 -57.71 8.75
N ALA A 806 6.33 -58.10 8.58
CA ALA A 806 5.83 -59.49 8.43
C ALA A 806 6.05 -60.55 9.54
N LYS A 807 5.09 -61.52 9.60
CA LYS A 807 5.04 -62.79 10.37
C LYS A 807 4.94 -62.69 11.92
N GLY A 808 4.13 -63.52 12.59
CA GLY A 808 3.13 -64.48 12.07
C GLY A 808 2.51 -65.38 13.15
N GLY A 809 1.29 -65.88 12.91
CA GLY A 809 0.50 -66.67 13.87
C GLY A 809 -0.15 -65.80 14.96
N TRP A 810 -1.22 -66.22 15.66
CA TRP A 810 -1.98 -67.49 15.61
C TRP A 810 -3.43 -67.22 15.16
N GLY A 811 -4.22 -68.27 14.89
CA GLY A 811 -5.65 -68.13 14.58
C GLY A 811 -6.51 -69.24 15.18
N LYS A 812 -7.74 -68.88 15.59
CA LYS A 812 -8.95 -69.72 15.76
C LYS A 812 -10.10 -68.83 16.27
N GLY A 813 -11.33 -69.09 15.82
CA GLY A 813 -12.54 -68.37 16.25
C GLY A 813 -13.55 -68.27 15.11
N MET A 814 -14.69 -68.97 15.24
CA MET A 814 -15.73 -69.10 14.21
C MET A 814 -16.77 -67.97 14.28
N TRP A 815 -17.53 -67.86 13.18
CA TRP A 815 -18.71 -67.01 12.92
C TRP A 815 -18.40 -65.57 12.48
#